data_AF-Q1YJT6-F1
#
_entry.id   AF-Q1YJT6-F1
#
_cell.length_a   1.000
_cell.length_b   1.000
_cell.length_c   1.000
_cell.angle_alpha   90.00
_cell.angle_beta   90.00
_cell.angle_gamma   90.00
#
_symmetry.space_group_name_H-M   'P 1'
#
loop_
_entity.id
_entity.type
_entity.pdbx_description
1 polymer ?
#
loop_
_entity_poly.entity_id
_entity_poly.type
_entity_poly.pdbx_seq_one_letter_code
_entity_poly.pdbx_strand_id
1 'polypeptide(L)'
;MSAGRGKFRGLKERTFDGTSGDELTAKEAKEAQAEVDREIDDRLAKLSPATRLLFDRIRPAITDALVRRVEGRKPAFVIVRIASPEWRHCTFEAVAMALEDAVRTEFMLYGVRYQHVPGDDFGDRAWQRKKPADKTQHVLSILSTGITIVALSIGEELDGAVSAIADLEIDLSRIEASELEAAVRRAFPESTCPWPENIAVSKIEPRWIDLAVGRSASTEEAFRMIAAILGRQEPASGGVTAPRLEDLHGYGEAGQWGRRLVAALKDHQAGRIPWTDVDAGALLVGPPGTGKTLFASALARSADVAFFPTSYSAWQGTGEGHLGDVVRAIRKSFSEAAANTPCIIFVDEVDSVPARSSGHHRDDWWRTIVNCLLECLDGTGRREGVVVLAACNDDTGLDPALVRSGRLDRRFHIGLPREDDLLKILRHHLPMIPENEIQPAAVTLAGSTSGADAARIARDVRQRARGQGRCPTGSDLLTVALPADNRPEALRRRIAVHEAGHAVAIFCQGQIPSSLSIVASGGGAVILERQETELVLGDLNDQLAINLAGRAAEEVILGSVSAGAGGTADSDLGQSTKLVMMIEGRLGLGSRIGVVDRVEEMAIERRLRLAYADALLAAMRNRRAIEALAELALERRVLGRTALSEFWSAIGPISLSNPH
;
A
#
# COMPACT_ATOMS: atom_id res chain seq x y z
N MET A 1 -15.85 20.70 -43.52
CA MET A 1 -17.30 20.83 -43.21
C MET A 1 -17.83 22.29 -43.27
N SER A 2 -17.25 23.20 -44.07
CA SER A 2 -17.77 24.59 -44.21
C SER A 2 -18.61 24.84 -45.47
N ALA A 3 -18.67 23.88 -46.42
CA ALA A 3 -19.34 24.08 -47.71
C ALA A 3 -20.86 23.75 -47.72
N GLY A 4 -21.34 22.90 -46.80
CA GLY A 4 -22.76 22.51 -46.71
C GLY A 4 -23.64 23.48 -45.89
N ARG A 5 -23.07 24.12 -44.86
CA ARG A 5 -23.79 25.05 -43.96
C ARG A 5 -24.35 26.29 -44.66
N GLY A 6 -23.80 26.65 -45.82
CA GLY A 6 -24.21 27.84 -46.57
C GLY A 6 -25.52 27.68 -47.36
N LYS A 7 -25.84 26.48 -47.86
CA LYS A 7 -27.02 26.28 -48.72
C LYS A 7 -28.34 26.18 -47.94
N PHE A 8 -28.34 25.52 -46.78
CA PHE A 8 -29.56 25.40 -45.95
C PHE A 8 -29.91 26.68 -45.17
N ARG A 9 -28.92 27.50 -44.81
CA ARG A 9 -29.18 28.81 -44.19
C ARG A 9 -29.90 29.75 -45.16
N GLY A 10 -29.59 29.68 -46.46
CA GLY A 10 -30.31 30.40 -47.51
C GLY A 10 -31.75 29.91 -47.75
N LEU A 11 -32.05 28.63 -47.48
CA LEU A 11 -33.43 28.08 -47.55
C LEU A 11 -34.29 28.48 -46.33
N LYS A 12 -33.70 28.61 -45.13
CA LYS A 12 -34.40 29.11 -43.94
C LYS A 12 -34.60 30.63 -43.95
N GLU A 13 -33.70 31.42 -44.55
CA GLU A 13 -33.90 32.87 -44.69
C GLU A 13 -34.96 33.20 -45.76
N ARG A 14 -35.16 32.35 -46.78
CA ARG A 14 -36.24 32.51 -47.77
C ARG A 14 -37.66 32.27 -47.26
N THR A 15 -37.81 31.59 -46.12
CA THR A 15 -39.15 31.33 -45.53
C THR A 15 -39.60 32.42 -44.56
N PHE A 16 -38.75 33.43 -44.28
CA PHE A 16 -39.03 34.46 -43.26
C PHE A 16 -39.08 35.90 -43.77
N ASP A 17 -38.75 36.17 -45.04
CA ASP A 17 -39.01 37.49 -45.65
C ASP A 17 -40.34 37.42 -46.42
N GLY A 18 -41.34 38.16 -45.92
CA GLY A 18 -42.76 38.03 -46.27
C GLY A 18 -43.16 38.48 -47.68
N THR A 19 -42.46 38.03 -48.72
CA THR A 19 -42.86 38.23 -50.11
C THR A 19 -42.51 37.01 -50.97
N SER A 20 -43.50 36.57 -51.75
CA SER A 20 -43.52 35.45 -52.71
C SER A 20 -43.36 34.04 -52.13
N GLY A 21 -44.48 33.32 -52.10
CA GLY A 21 -44.49 31.88 -51.87
C GLY A 21 -43.87 31.13 -53.04
N ASP A 22 -42.81 30.39 -52.74
CA ASP A 22 -42.52 29.12 -53.40
C ASP A 22 -42.72 28.05 -52.33
N GLU A 23 -43.81 27.28 -52.45
CA GLU A 23 -43.92 26.00 -51.75
C GLU A 23 -42.69 25.19 -52.14
N LEU A 24 -41.84 24.85 -51.16
CA LEU A 24 -40.81 23.83 -51.31
C LEU A 24 -41.43 22.65 -52.04
N THR A 25 -40.98 22.39 -53.27
CA THR A 25 -41.57 21.32 -54.05
C THR A 25 -41.37 20.02 -53.28
N ALA A 26 -42.33 19.08 -53.33
CA ALA A 26 -42.22 17.79 -52.64
C ALA A 26 -40.90 17.06 -52.95
N LYS A 27 -40.27 17.40 -54.08
CA LYS A 27 -38.95 16.94 -54.50
C LYS A 27 -37.81 17.55 -53.66
N GLU A 28 -37.80 18.86 -53.44
CA GLU A 28 -36.76 19.54 -52.64
C GLU A 28 -36.82 19.14 -51.15
N ALA A 29 -38.03 18.93 -50.60
CA ALA A 29 -38.20 18.41 -49.24
C ALA A 29 -37.67 16.97 -49.10
N LYS A 30 -37.89 16.13 -50.13
CA LYS A 30 -37.40 14.74 -50.16
C LYS A 30 -35.87 14.68 -50.34
N GLU A 31 -35.31 15.56 -51.15
CA GLU A 31 -33.86 15.69 -51.33
C GLU A 31 -33.17 16.18 -50.05
N ALA A 32 -33.76 17.14 -49.34
CA ALA A 32 -33.31 17.62 -48.04
C ALA A 32 -33.31 16.50 -46.98
N GLN A 33 -34.38 15.72 -46.88
CA GLN A 33 -34.45 14.60 -45.94
C GLN A 33 -33.42 13.51 -46.27
N ALA A 34 -33.20 13.22 -47.55
CA ALA A 34 -32.18 12.26 -47.98
C ALA A 34 -30.74 12.73 -47.73
N GLU A 35 -30.50 14.04 -47.59
CA GLU A 35 -29.21 14.60 -47.16
C GLU A 35 -29.02 14.43 -45.66
N VAL A 36 -30.04 14.72 -44.86
CA VAL A 36 -30.02 14.51 -43.40
C VAL A 36 -29.81 13.05 -43.04
N ASP A 37 -30.55 12.14 -43.69
CA ASP A 37 -30.41 10.70 -43.47
C ASP A 37 -28.98 10.22 -43.77
N ARG A 38 -28.38 10.71 -44.87
CA ARG A 38 -26.99 10.39 -45.22
C ARG A 38 -25.99 10.93 -44.21
N GLU A 39 -26.21 12.13 -43.67
CA GLU A 39 -25.31 12.72 -42.66
C GLU A 39 -25.37 11.96 -41.33
N ILE A 40 -26.56 11.52 -40.93
CA ILE A 40 -26.75 10.69 -39.74
C ILE A 40 -26.08 9.33 -39.95
N ASP A 41 -26.30 8.67 -41.09
CA ASP A 41 -25.66 7.40 -41.42
C ASP A 41 -24.12 7.51 -41.42
N ASP A 42 -23.57 8.60 -41.96
CA ASP A 42 -22.12 8.84 -41.99
C ASP A 42 -21.52 9.13 -40.60
N ARG A 43 -22.28 9.76 -39.71
CA ARG A 43 -21.90 9.94 -38.30
C ARG A 43 -22.00 8.65 -37.50
N LEU A 44 -23.04 7.84 -37.72
CA LEU A 44 -23.22 6.52 -37.12
C LEU A 44 -22.06 5.57 -37.47
N ALA A 45 -21.53 5.66 -38.69
CA ALA A 45 -20.38 4.89 -39.15
C ALA A 45 -19.05 5.32 -38.50
N LYS A 46 -18.97 6.54 -37.95
CA LYS A 46 -17.75 7.12 -37.36
C LYS A 46 -17.70 7.05 -35.84
N LEU A 47 -18.73 6.51 -35.18
CA LEU A 47 -18.75 6.33 -33.74
C LEU A 47 -17.57 5.43 -33.30
N SER A 48 -16.96 5.77 -32.16
CA SER A 48 -15.96 4.88 -31.56
C SER A 48 -16.61 3.54 -31.17
N PRO A 49 -15.84 2.44 -31.15
CA PRO A 49 -16.34 1.13 -30.70
C PRO A 49 -17.09 1.19 -29.36
N ALA A 50 -16.56 1.93 -28.38
CA ALA A 50 -17.19 2.09 -27.07
C ALA A 50 -18.47 2.95 -27.13
N THR A 51 -18.50 4.04 -27.92
CA THR A 51 -19.73 4.81 -28.12
C THR A 51 -20.79 4.00 -28.87
N ARG A 52 -20.38 3.20 -29.86
CA ARG A 52 -21.28 2.37 -30.64
C ARG A 52 -21.93 1.27 -29.81
N LEU A 53 -21.17 0.64 -28.91
CA LEU A 53 -21.68 -0.31 -27.91
C LEU A 53 -22.86 0.29 -27.13
N LEU A 54 -22.70 1.51 -26.60
CA LEU A 54 -23.76 2.18 -25.84
C LEU A 54 -24.93 2.59 -26.73
N PHE A 55 -24.67 3.07 -27.95
CA PHE A 55 -25.71 3.43 -28.92
C PHE A 55 -26.64 2.26 -29.19
N ASP A 56 -26.09 1.06 -29.44
CA ASP A 56 -26.87 -0.14 -29.74
C ASP A 56 -27.80 -0.53 -28.57
N ARG A 57 -27.44 -0.17 -27.33
CA ARG A 57 -28.24 -0.42 -26.12
C ARG A 57 -29.25 0.68 -25.82
N ILE A 58 -28.91 1.93 -26.10
CA ILE A 58 -29.77 3.10 -25.88
C ILE A 58 -30.85 3.20 -26.95
N ARG A 59 -30.52 2.98 -28.22
CA ARG A 59 -31.42 3.22 -29.35
C ARG A 59 -32.74 2.44 -29.27
N PRO A 60 -32.76 1.14 -28.90
CA PRO A 60 -34.01 0.39 -28.70
C PRO A 60 -34.83 0.86 -27.49
N ALA A 61 -34.19 1.52 -26.51
CA ALA A 61 -34.86 2.03 -25.31
C ALA A 61 -35.59 3.36 -25.55
N ILE A 62 -35.34 4.05 -26.67
CA ILE A 62 -36.01 5.31 -27.03
C ILE A 62 -37.45 5.02 -27.45
N THR A 63 -38.41 5.57 -26.70
CA THR A 63 -39.85 5.38 -26.92
C THR A 63 -40.43 6.36 -27.93
N ASP A 64 -41.49 5.98 -28.64
CA ASP A 64 -42.23 6.87 -29.55
C ASP A 64 -42.77 8.12 -28.86
N ALA A 65 -43.10 8.02 -27.57
CA ALA A 65 -43.53 9.16 -26.76
C ALA A 65 -42.42 10.19 -26.59
N LEU A 66 -41.18 9.74 -26.36
CA LEU A 66 -40.00 10.59 -26.28
C LEU A 66 -39.69 11.22 -27.64
N VAL A 67 -39.77 10.44 -28.73
CA VAL A 67 -39.58 10.93 -30.11
C VAL A 67 -40.55 12.06 -30.42
N ARG A 68 -41.86 11.85 -30.22
CA ARG A 68 -42.89 12.88 -30.45
C ARG A 68 -42.70 14.13 -29.58
N ARG A 69 -42.19 13.96 -28.36
CA ARG A 69 -41.91 15.06 -27.43
C ARG A 69 -40.75 15.92 -27.93
N VAL A 70 -39.67 15.28 -28.38
CA VAL A 70 -38.49 15.93 -28.96
C VAL A 70 -38.82 16.59 -30.31
N GLU A 71 -39.56 15.92 -31.19
CA GLU A 71 -40.11 16.49 -32.44
C GLU A 71 -40.97 17.74 -32.18
N GLY A 72 -41.82 17.66 -31.16
CA GLY A 72 -42.67 18.77 -30.72
C GLY A 72 -41.94 19.89 -29.97
N ARG A 73 -40.59 19.86 -29.91
CA ARG A 73 -39.74 20.81 -29.16
C ARG A 73 -40.13 20.96 -27.68
N LYS A 74 -40.66 19.91 -27.08
CA LYS A 74 -40.96 19.89 -25.64
C LYS A 74 -39.73 19.39 -24.87
N PRO A 75 -39.44 19.96 -23.70
CA PRO A 75 -38.34 19.50 -22.86
C PRO A 75 -38.60 18.05 -22.42
N ALA A 76 -37.55 17.23 -22.46
CA ALA A 76 -37.56 15.87 -21.95
C ALA A 76 -36.49 15.67 -20.87
N PHE A 77 -36.70 14.74 -19.96
CA PHE A 77 -35.74 14.37 -18.92
C PHE A 77 -35.39 12.88 -19.04
N VAL A 78 -34.14 12.59 -19.38
CA VAL A 78 -33.63 11.21 -19.54
C VAL A 78 -32.60 10.95 -18.46
N ILE A 79 -32.73 9.83 -17.75
CA ILE A 79 -31.76 9.36 -16.77
C ILE A 79 -31.01 8.18 -17.39
N VAL A 80 -29.67 8.21 -17.33
CA VAL A 80 -28.83 7.08 -17.75
C VAL A 80 -27.90 6.70 -16.61
N ARG A 81 -27.99 5.46 -16.13
CA ARG A 81 -27.06 4.90 -15.14
C ARG A 81 -25.83 4.36 -15.87
N ILE A 82 -24.63 4.71 -15.44
CA ILE A 82 -23.37 4.27 -16.05
C ILE A 82 -22.51 3.52 -15.04
N ALA A 83 -21.67 2.61 -15.53
CA ALA A 83 -20.83 1.74 -14.70
C ALA A 83 -19.71 2.50 -13.95
N SER A 84 -19.13 3.52 -14.58
CA SER A 84 -18.05 4.31 -14.00
C SER A 84 -17.97 5.72 -14.62
N PRO A 85 -17.27 6.69 -13.99
CA PRO A 85 -17.11 8.04 -14.53
C PRO A 85 -16.51 8.11 -15.94
N GLU A 86 -15.69 7.13 -16.31
CA GLU A 86 -14.99 7.07 -17.58
C GLU A 86 -15.96 6.89 -18.76
N TRP A 87 -17.17 6.37 -18.53
CA TRP A 87 -18.22 6.18 -19.54
C TRP A 87 -19.00 7.45 -19.88
N ARG A 88 -18.77 8.57 -19.17
CA ARG A 88 -19.58 9.79 -19.33
C ARG A 88 -19.59 10.30 -20.77
N HIS A 89 -18.43 10.49 -21.37
CA HIS A 89 -18.31 11.13 -22.69
C HIS A 89 -18.98 10.30 -23.79
N CYS A 90 -18.67 9.00 -23.86
CA CYS A 90 -19.27 8.11 -24.84
C CYS A 90 -20.78 7.91 -24.59
N THR A 91 -21.25 7.94 -23.34
CA THR A 91 -22.69 7.88 -23.04
C THR A 91 -23.42 9.08 -23.59
N PHE A 92 -22.89 10.30 -23.40
CA PHE A 92 -23.50 11.51 -23.94
C PHE A 92 -23.58 11.47 -25.47
N GLU A 93 -22.48 11.10 -26.12
CA GLU A 93 -22.43 10.99 -27.58
C GLU A 93 -23.42 9.94 -28.10
N ALA A 94 -23.53 8.79 -27.42
CA ALA A 94 -24.46 7.72 -27.77
C ALA A 94 -25.94 8.13 -27.60
N VAL A 95 -26.30 8.81 -26.51
CA VAL A 95 -27.67 9.31 -26.30
C VAL A 95 -28.04 10.35 -27.35
N ALA A 96 -27.15 11.31 -27.62
CA ALA A 96 -27.37 12.32 -28.65
C ALA A 96 -27.59 11.67 -30.01
N MET A 97 -26.72 10.72 -30.39
CA MET A 97 -26.81 10.00 -31.65
C MET A 97 -28.08 9.15 -31.74
N ALA A 98 -28.48 8.49 -30.66
CA ALA A 98 -29.68 7.67 -30.62
C ALA A 98 -30.97 8.51 -30.79
N LEU A 99 -31.00 9.72 -30.22
CA LEU A 99 -32.10 10.66 -30.41
C LEU A 99 -32.10 11.24 -31.84
N GLU A 100 -30.93 11.59 -32.39
CA GLU A 100 -30.81 12.06 -33.77
C GLU A 100 -31.27 10.99 -34.78
N ASP A 101 -30.86 9.72 -34.61
CA ASP A 101 -31.31 8.60 -35.44
C ASP A 101 -32.82 8.32 -35.29
N ALA A 102 -33.38 8.54 -34.10
CA ALA A 102 -34.81 8.33 -33.86
C ALA A 102 -35.70 9.40 -34.53
N VAL A 103 -35.22 10.64 -34.61
CA VAL A 103 -36.00 11.78 -35.15
C VAL A 103 -35.64 12.07 -36.61
N ARG A 104 -34.45 11.63 -37.09
CA ARG A 104 -33.89 11.92 -38.41
C ARG A 104 -33.95 13.39 -38.83
N THR A 105 -33.65 14.31 -37.90
CA THR A 105 -33.54 15.75 -38.17
C THR A 105 -32.21 16.31 -37.72
N GLU A 106 -31.70 17.35 -38.41
CA GLU A 106 -30.48 18.08 -38.03
C GLU A 106 -30.74 18.88 -36.74
N PHE A 107 -30.70 18.19 -35.61
CA PHE A 107 -30.73 18.83 -34.30
C PHE A 107 -29.37 19.51 -34.08
N MET A 108 -29.35 20.84 -33.94
CA MET A 108 -28.21 21.53 -33.35
C MET A 108 -28.14 21.19 -31.84
N LEU A 109 -27.71 19.98 -31.51
CA LEU A 109 -27.44 19.52 -30.14
C LEU A 109 -26.18 20.15 -29.53
N TYR A 110 -25.52 21.07 -30.25
CA TYR A 110 -24.45 21.94 -29.76
C TYR A 110 -24.92 23.12 -28.89
N GLY A 111 -26.24 23.27 -28.66
CA GLY A 111 -26.82 24.41 -27.93
C GLY A 111 -27.64 24.06 -26.68
N VAL A 112 -27.81 22.78 -26.34
CA VAL A 112 -28.48 22.39 -25.10
C VAL A 112 -27.50 22.64 -23.96
N ARG A 113 -27.83 23.55 -23.03
CA ARG A 113 -27.06 23.72 -21.80
C ARG A 113 -27.34 22.51 -20.91
N TYR A 114 -26.53 21.48 -21.04
CA TYR A 114 -26.61 20.29 -20.21
C TYR A 114 -26.15 20.63 -18.80
N GLN A 115 -27.05 20.50 -17.82
CA GLN A 115 -26.70 20.66 -16.42
C GLN A 115 -26.59 19.27 -15.80
N HIS A 116 -25.37 18.93 -15.40
CA HIS A 116 -25.06 17.78 -14.56
C HIS A 116 -25.99 17.77 -13.33
N VAL A 117 -26.64 16.65 -13.08
CA VAL A 117 -27.31 16.34 -11.80
C VAL A 117 -26.35 15.44 -11.05
N PRO A 118 -25.56 15.94 -10.09
CA PRO A 118 -24.57 15.14 -9.39
C PRO A 118 -25.20 13.96 -8.65
N GLY A 119 -24.92 12.74 -9.12
CA GLY A 119 -24.91 11.52 -8.33
C GLY A 119 -23.44 11.13 -8.09
N ASP A 120 -23.04 11.16 -6.82
CA ASP A 120 -21.85 10.59 -6.16
C ASP A 120 -20.51 10.37 -6.88
N ASP A 121 -20.17 11.13 -7.93
CA ASP A 121 -18.76 11.25 -8.34
C ASP A 121 -18.37 12.62 -8.92
N PHE A 122 -17.35 13.21 -8.30
CA PHE A 122 -16.70 14.51 -8.57
C PHE A 122 -17.47 15.79 -8.18
N GLY A 123 -17.20 16.26 -6.95
CA GLY A 123 -16.91 17.68 -6.67
C GLY A 123 -18.05 18.62 -6.24
N ASP A 124 -19.31 18.38 -6.62
CA ASP A 124 -20.36 19.35 -6.31
C ASP A 124 -21.05 19.10 -4.95
N ARG A 125 -20.32 19.41 -3.87
CA ARG A 125 -20.80 19.34 -2.47
C ARG A 125 -22.11 20.10 -2.23
N ALA A 126 -22.48 21.04 -3.10
CA ALA A 126 -23.69 21.84 -2.96
C ALA A 126 -24.96 21.07 -3.32
N TRP A 127 -24.89 20.13 -4.28
CA TRP A 127 -26.04 19.34 -4.70
C TRP A 127 -26.40 18.24 -3.71
N GLN A 128 -25.41 17.51 -3.18
CA GLN A 128 -25.62 16.43 -2.21
C GLN A 128 -26.25 16.92 -0.89
N ARG A 129 -26.02 18.19 -0.52
CA ARG A 129 -26.59 18.82 0.69
C ARG A 129 -28.04 19.31 0.50
N LYS A 130 -28.54 19.39 -0.73
CA LYS A 130 -29.92 19.83 -1.01
C LYS A 130 -30.90 18.76 -0.57
N LYS A 131 -32.04 19.17 0.00
CA LYS A 131 -33.13 18.24 0.30
C LYS A 131 -33.69 17.70 -1.03
N PRO A 132 -34.27 16.48 -1.08
CA PRO A 132 -34.84 15.91 -2.29
C PRO A 132 -35.84 16.85 -3.00
N ALA A 133 -36.65 17.60 -2.23
CA ALA A 133 -37.58 18.60 -2.77
C ALA A 133 -36.87 19.73 -3.54
N ASP A 134 -35.72 20.21 -3.05
CA ASP A 134 -34.95 21.27 -3.69
C ASP A 134 -34.27 20.77 -4.98
N LYS A 135 -33.89 19.48 -5.02
CA LYS A 135 -33.33 18.83 -6.21
C LYS A 135 -34.40 18.69 -7.30
N THR A 136 -35.60 18.22 -6.96
CA THR A 136 -36.74 18.13 -7.89
C THR A 136 -37.12 19.52 -8.42
N GLN A 137 -37.18 20.55 -7.56
CA GLN A 137 -37.48 21.91 -7.96
C GLN A 137 -36.42 22.49 -8.92
N HIS A 138 -35.13 22.15 -8.71
CA HIS A 138 -34.05 22.55 -9.61
C HIS A 138 -34.20 21.94 -11.01
N VAL A 139 -34.50 20.63 -11.11
CA VAL A 139 -34.74 19.96 -12.40
C VAL A 139 -35.95 20.56 -13.10
N LEU A 140 -37.06 20.78 -12.38
CA LEU A 140 -38.27 21.40 -12.94
C LEU A 140 -38.01 22.83 -13.44
N SER A 141 -37.15 23.60 -12.76
CA SER A 141 -36.78 24.95 -13.20
C SER A 141 -36.05 24.95 -14.54
N ILE A 142 -35.19 23.96 -14.79
CA ILE A 142 -34.47 23.84 -16.06
C ILE A 142 -35.42 23.35 -17.16
N LEU A 143 -36.26 22.36 -16.87
CA LEU A 143 -37.26 21.88 -17.84
C LEU A 143 -38.22 23.00 -18.27
N SER A 144 -38.56 23.93 -17.36
CA SER A 144 -39.41 25.09 -17.67
C SER A 144 -38.80 26.04 -18.71
N THR A 145 -37.48 25.98 -18.94
CA THR A 145 -36.78 26.78 -19.95
C THR A 145 -36.83 26.17 -21.35
N GLY A 146 -37.47 25.00 -21.52
CA GLY A 146 -37.56 24.30 -22.80
C GLY A 146 -36.33 23.47 -23.16
N ILE A 147 -35.43 23.23 -22.20
CA ILE A 147 -34.19 22.48 -22.38
C ILE A 147 -34.42 21.01 -22.04
N THR A 148 -34.02 20.11 -22.94
CA THR A 148 -33.96 18.66 -22.67
C THR A 148 -32.75 18.34 -21.80
N ILE A 149 -32.95 17.58 -20.73
CA ILE A 149 -31.93 17.25 -19.74
C ILE A 149 -31.62 15.76 -19.84
N VAL A 150 -30.34 15.41 -19.91
CA VAL A 150 -29.85 14.04 -19.71
C VAL A 150 -29.06 14.02 -18.41
N ALA A 151 -29.56 13.32 -17.39
CA ALA A 151 -28.87 13.08 -16.14
C ALA A 151 -28.11 11.75 -16.21
N LEU A 152 -26.86 11.75 -15.75
CA LEU A 152 -26.06 10.54 -15.58
C LEU A 152 -25.95 10.19 -14.10
N SER A 153 -26.20 8.93 -13.73
CA SER A 153 -26.00 8.41 -12.37
C SER A 153 -24.93 7.31 -12.35
N ILE A 154 -24.13 7.21 -11.29
CA ILE A 154 -23.12 6.17 -11.09
C ILE A 154 -23.45 5.43 -9.79
N GLY A 155 -23.64 4.11 -9.85
CA GLY A 155 -23.64 3.21 -8.69
C GLY A 155 -24.81 3.30 -7.68
N GLU A 156 -25.42 4.46 -7.49
CA GLU A 156 -26.50 4.68 -6.51
C GLU A 156 -27.84 5.05 -7.16
N GLU A 157 -28.94 4.70 -6.47
CA GLU A 157 -30.30 5.12 -6.84
C GLU A 157 -30.44 6.64 -6.65
N LEU A 158 -30.84 7.32 -7.73
CA LEU A 158 -31.26 8.72 -7.64
C LEU A 158 -32.45 8.83 -6.66
N ASP A 159 -32.55 9.95 -5.95
CA ASP A 159 -33.70 10.24 -5.08
C ASP A 159 -35.02 9.91 -5.81
N GLY A 160 -35.90 9.11 -5.20
CA GLY A 160 -37.11 8.61 -5.86
C GLY A 160 -38.03 9.72 -6.40
N ALA A 161 -37.99 10.91 -5.80
CA ALA A 161 -38.72 12.09 -6.28
C ALA A 161 -38.15 12.69 -7.59
N VAL A 162 -36.87 12.47 -7.90
CA VAL A 162 -36.22 12.89 -9.15
C VAL A 162 -36.41 11.82 -10.24
N SER A 163 -36.32 10.53 -9.90
CA SER A 163 -36.63 9.45 -10.86
C SER A 163 -38.10 9.51 -11.30
N ALA A 164 -39.04 9.85 -10.41
CA ALA A 164 -40.47 9.96 -10.73
C ALA A 164 -40.84 11.02 -11.79
N ILE A 165 -39.97 11.99 -12.07
CA ILE A 165 -40.19 13.02 -13.10
C ILE A 165 -39.45 12.75 -14.42
N ALA A 166 -38.72 11.64 -14.52
CA ALA A 166 -38.01 11.26 -15.74
C ALA A 166 -38.95 10.71 -16.81
N ASP A 167 -38.73 11.12 -18.05
CA ASP A 167 -39.45 10.58 -19.23
C ASP A 167 -38.90 9.21 -19.65
N LEU A 168 -37.63 8.92 -19.34
CA LEU A 168 -36.97 7.65 -19.64
C LEU A 168 -35.80 7.40 -18.68
N GLU A 169 -35.66 6.16 -18.19
CA GLU A 169 -34.52 5.71 -17.39
C GLU A 169 -33.86 4.50 -18.08
N ILE A 170 -32.54 4.58 -18.31
CA ILE A 170 -31.75 3.54 -19.00
C ILE A 170 -30.64 3.07 -18.05
N ASP A 171 -30.50 1.76 -17.87
CA ASP A 171 -29.44 1.18 -17.04
C ASP A 171 -28.30 0.58 -17.89
N LEU A 172 -27.15 1.27 -17.87
CA LEU A 172 -25.88 0.88 -18.48
C LEU A 172 -24.82 0.55 -17.41
N SER A 173 -25.22 0.32 -16.15
CA SER A 173 -24.29 0.00 -15.06
C SER A 173 -23.68 -1.40 -15.18
N ARG A 174 -24.35 -2.31 -15.91
CA ARG A 174 -23.89 -3.68 -16.17
C ARG A 174 -23.73 -3.90 -17.66
N ILE A 175 -22.49 -3.97 -18.10
CA ILE A 175 -22.12 -4.37 -19.46
C ILE A 175 -21.71 -5.84 -19.39
N GLU A 176 -22.26 -6.67 -20.28
CA GLU A 176 -21.97 -8.10 -20.35
C GLU A 176 -20.79 -8.39 -21.28
N ALA A 177 -20.08 -9.50 -21.05
CA ALA A 177 -18.93 -9.91 -21.88
C ALA A 177 -19.32 -10.07 -23.36
N SER A 178 -20.52 -10.59 -23.62
CA SER A 178 -21.05 -10.77 -24.98
C SER A 178 -21.27 -9.45 -25.72
N GLU A 179 -21.60 -8.38 -25.00
CA GLU A 179 -21.80 -7.05 -25.61
C GLU A 179 -20.46 -6.42 -25.99
N LEU A 180 -19.45 -6.55 -25.13
CA LEU A 180 -18.08 -6.13 -25.44
C LEU A 180 -17.47 -6.95 -26.59
N GLU A 181 -17.71 -8.26 -26.60
CA GLU A 181 -17.29 -9.12 -27.71
C GLU A 181 -17.92 -8.63 -29.02
N ALA A 182 -19.23 -8.35 -29.04
CA ALA A 182 -19.91 -7.84 -30.22
C ALA A 182 -19.35 -6.48 -30.68
N ALA A 183 -19.01 -5.59 -29.76
CA ALA A 183 -18.42 -4.29 -30.08
C ALA A 183 -17.03 -4.41 -30.74
N VAL A 184 -16.18 -5.31 -30.24
CA VAL A 184 -14.86 -5.57 -30.83
C VAL A 184 -14.99 -6.32 -32.16
N ARG A 185 -15.86 -7.33 -32.26
CA ARG A 185 -16.07 -8.12 -33.49
C ARG A 185 -16.64 -7.29 -34.63
N ARG A 186 -17.43 -6.25 -34.34
CA ARG A 186 -17.93 -5.34 -35.38
C ARG A 186 -16.81 -4.62 -36.13
N ALA A 187 -15.67 -4.37 -35.48
CA ALA A 187 -14.50 -3.80 -36.13
C ALA A 187 -13.68 -4.86 -36.92
N PHE A 188 -13.89 -6.15 -36.64
CA PHE A 188 -13.15 -7.27 -37.23
C PHE A 188 -14.10 -8.44 -37.62
N PRO A 189 -14.82 -8.32 -38.75
CA PRO A 189 -15.91 -9.25 -39.11
C PRO A 189 -15.50 -10.71 -39.32
N GLU A 190 -14.22 -11.00 -39.54
CA GLU A 190 -13.72 -12.33 -39.92
C GLU A 190 -13.30 -13.23 -38.75
N SER A 191 -13.32 -12.75 -37.50
CA SER A 191 -12.82 -13.53 -36.34
C SER A 191 -13.93 -14.25 -35.55
N THR A 192 -13.56 -15.41 -34.98
CA THR A 192 -14.39 -16.29 -34.14
C THR A 192 -13.87 -16.43 -32.71
N CYS A 193 -12.84 -15.66 -32.33
CA CYS A 193 -12.26 -15.73 -30.98
C CYS A 193 -13.26 -15.26 -29.92
N PRO A 194 -13.57 -16.08 -28.89
CA PRO A 194 -14.44 -15.68 -27.79
C PRO A 194 -13.74 -14.70 -26.85
N TRP A 195 -14.53 -14.00 -26.04
CA TRP A 195 -14.01 -13.14 -24.98
C TRP A 195 -13.12 -13.90 -23.98
N PRO A 196 -11.93 -13.40 -23.60
CA PRO A 196 -11.07 -14.08 -22.64
C PRO A 196 -11.68 -14.14 -21.23
N GLU A 197 -11.81 -15.34 -20.66
CA GLU A 197 -12.39 -15.55 -19.32
C GLU A 197 -11.61 -14.87 -18.19
N ASN A 198 -10.32 -14.59 -18.39
CA ASN A 198 -9.44 -13.95 -17.43
C ASN A 198 -9.60 -12.42 -17.36
N ILE A 199 -10.50 -11.83 -18.14
CA ILE A 199 -10.75 -10.39 -18.19
C ILE A 199 -12.08 -10.07 -17.52
N ALA A 200 -12.01 -9.47 -16.34
CA ALA A 200 -13.20 -8.94 -15.66
C ALA A 200 -13.77 -7.74 -16.44
N VAL A 201 -14.96 -7.92 -17.00
CA VAL A 201 -15.69 -6.90 -17.78
C VAL A 201 -15.92 -5.61 -16.99
N SER A 202 -16.16 -5.71 -15.68
CA SER A 202 -16.37 -4.58 -14.79
C SER A 202 -15.19 -3.63 -14.67
N LYS A 203 -13.97 -4.07 -15.02
CA LYS A 203 -12.76 -3.27 -14.94
C LYS A 203 -12.47 -2.51 -16.23
N ILE A 204 -13.25 -2.70 -17.29
CA ILE A 204 -12.94 -2.13 -18.60
C ILE A 204 -13.47 -0.71 -18.72
N GLU A 205 -12.56 0.20 -19.08
CA GLU A 205 -12.89 1.57 -19.42
C GLU A 205 -13.04 1.75 -20.95
N PRO A 206 -13.90 2.68 -21.42
CA PRO A 206 -14.17 2.91 -22.85
C PRO A 206 -12.91 3.12 -23.69
N ARG A 207 -11.97 3.90 -23.16
CA ARG A 207 -10.72 4.27 -23.84
C ARG A 207 -9.87 3.05 -24.18
N TRP A 208 -9.97 1.95 -23.43
CA TRP A 208 -9.18 0.75 -23.68
C TRP A 208 -9.76 -0.07 -24.82
N ILE A 209 -11.09 -0.08 -24.96
CA ILE A 209 -11.79 -0.70 -26.09
C ILE A 209 -11.39 0.05 -27.38
N ASP A 210 -11.52 1.38 -27.37
CA ASP A 210 -11.21 2.22 -28.52
C ASP A 210 -9.73 2.13 -28.92
N LEU A 211 -8.82 2.13 -27.93
CA LEU A 211 -7.38 1.98 -28.17
C LEU A 211 -7.04 0.60 -28.75
N ALA A 212 -7.59 -0.46 -28.18
CA ALA A 212 -7.31 -1.82 -28.60
C ALA A 212 -7.82 -2.09 -30.00
N VAL A 213 -9.04 -1.67 -30.33
CA VAL A 213 -9.58 -1.78 -31.68
C VAL A 213 -8.78 -0.92 -32.66
N GLY A 214 -8.46 0.33 -32.30
CA GLY A 214 -7.74 1.24 -33.19
C GLY A 214 -6.29 0.85 -33.50
N ARG A 215 -5.68 -0.06 -32.73
CA ARG A 215 -4.27 -0.48 -32.89
C ARG A 215 -4.07 -1.94 -33.29
N SER A 216 -5.15 -2.71 -33.42
CA SER A 216 -5.07 -4.14 -33.70
C SER A 216 -5.49 -4.44 -35.14
N ALA A 217 -4.89 -5.47 -35.74
CA ALA A 217 -5.29 -5.97 -37.05
C ALA A 217 -6.33 -7.11 -36.95
N SER A 218 -6.53 -7.65 -35.75
CA SER A 218 -7.42 -8.78 -35.48
C SER A 218 -8.07 -8.69 -34.10
N THR A 219 -9.15 -9.45 -33.90
CA THR A 219 -9.83 -9.59 -32.60
C THR A 219 -8.89 -10.20 -31.54
N GLU A 220 -8.06 -11.19 -31.90
CA GLU A 220 -7.11 -11.79 -30.95
C GLU A 220 -6.08 -10.77 -30.44
N GLU A 221 -5.60 -9.88 -31.32
CA GLU A 221 -4.68 -8.80 -30.94
C GLU A 221 -5.35 -7.76 -30.05
N ALA A 222 -6.59 -7.38 -30.35
CA ALA A 222 -7.34 -6.42 -29.54
C ALA A 222 -7.58 -6.98 -28.14
N PHE A 223 -8.03 -8.23 -28.02
CA PHE A 223 -8.19 -8.90 -26.72
C PHE A 223 -6.88 -9.05 -25.97
N ARG A 224 -5.78 -9.40 -26.65
CA ARG A 224 -4.46 -9.46 -26.03
C ARG A 224 -4.01 -8.09 -25.53
N MET A 225 -4.30 -7.02 -26.26
CA MET A 225 -3.97 -5.66 -25.85
C MET A 225 -4.81 -5.22 -24.64
N ILE A 226 -6.12 -5.50 -24.64
CA ILE A 226 -7.00 -5.25 -23.48
C ILE A 226 -6.49 -6.03 -22.26
N ALA A 227 -6.18 -7.32 -22.41
CA ALA A 227 -5.60 -8.15 -21.36
C ALA A 227 -4.26 -7.59 -20.83
N ALA A 228 -3.39 -7.08 -21.72
CA ALA A 228 -2.12 -6.51 -21.34
C ALA A 228 -2.25 -5.14 -20.63
N ILE A 229 -3.24 -4.33 -21.01
CA ILE A 229 -3.55 -3.05 -20.35
C ILE A 229 -4.09 -3.31 -18.95
N LEU A 230 -5.02 -4.25 -18.82
CA LEU A 230 -5.63 -4.66 -17.55
C LEU A 230 -4.65 -5.38 -16.62
N GLY A 231 -3.81 -6.28 -17.16
CA GLY A 231 -2.78 -6.97 -16.40
C GLY A 231 -1.68 -6.04 -15.88
N ARG A 232 -1.53 -4.84 -16.45
CA ARG A 232 -0.64 -3.77 -15.93
C ARG A 232 -1.31 -2.90 -14.86
N GLN A 233 -2.63 -3.00 -14.69
CA GLN A 233 -3.41 -2.27 -13.67
C GLN A 233 -3.65 -3.08 -12.39
N GLU A 234 -3.21 -4.34 -12.32
CA GLU A 234 -3.02 -4.96 -11.01
C GLU A 234 -2.00 -4.12 -10.23
N PRO A 235 -2.28 -3.72 -8.96
CA PRO A 235 -1.24 -3.18 -8.11
C PRO A 235 -0.15 -4.24 -8.08
N ALA A 236 1.02 -3.91 -8.63
CA ALA A 236 2.12 -4.80 -8.89
C ALA A 236 2.08 -6.05 -8.01
N SER A 237 1.41 -7.09 -8.50
CA SER A 237 1.61 -8.47 -8.09
C SER A 237 2.97 -8.80 -8.67
N GLY A 238 4.00 -8.23 -8.03
CA GLY A 238 5.38 -8.30 -8.47
C GLY A 238 5.67 -9.76 -8.75
N GLY A 239 5.91 -10.06 -10.02
CA GLY A 239 6.33 -11.37 -10.50
C GLY A 239 7.72 -11.71 -9.98
N VAL A 240 7.81 -11.91 -8.67
CA VAL A 240 8.47 -13.05 -8.06
C VAL A 240 7.31 -13.75 -7.36
N THR A 241 6.95 -14.94 -7.80
CA THR A 241 5.93 -15.78 -7.14
C THR A 241 6.27 -15.89 -5.65
N ALA A 242 5.69 -15.01 -4.82
CA ALA A 242 6.05 -14.87 -3.41
C ALA A 242 5.97 -16.25 -2.76
N PRO A 243 7.03 -16.80 -2.15
CA PRO A 243 7.06 -18.17 -1.67
C PRO A 243 5.85 -18.49 -0.78
N ARG A 244 5.45 -19.77 -0.70
CA ARG A 244 4.41 -20.12 0.26
C ARG A 244 4.98 -20.02 1.68
N LEU A 245 4.11 -19.88 2.66
CA LEU A 245 4.45 -19.80 4.08
C LEU A 245 5.16 -21.08 4.54
N GLU A 246 4.86 -22.22 3.93
CA GLU A 246 5.55 -23.48 4.23
C GLU A 246 7.03 -23.46 3.83
N ASP A 247 7.39 -22.66 2.82
CA ASP A 247 8.76 -22.49 2.33
C ASP A 247 9.55 -21.42 3.12
N LEU A 248 8.89 -20.71 4.02
CA LEU A 248 9.48 -19.65 4.83
C LEU A 248 10.04 -20.18 6.16
N HIS A 249 11.18 -19.64 6.56
CA HIS A 249 11.91 -20.01 7.77
C HIS A 249 12.23 -18.76 8.62
N GLY A 250 12.47 -18.94 9.92
CA GLY A 250 12.81 -17.83 10.83
C GLY A 250 11.67 -17.00 11.40
N TYR A 251 10.41 -17.41 11.19
CA TYR A 251 9.24 -16.64 11.67
C TYR A 251 8.68 -17.08 13.03
N GLY A 252 9.31 -18.04 13.72
CA GLY A 252 8.96 -18.43 15.10
C GLY A 252 7.45 -18.62 15.34
N GLU A 253 6.91 -17.93 16.34
CA GLU A 253 5.48 -17.94 16.68
C GLU A 253 4.59 -17.38 15.58
N ALA A 254 5.04 -16.35 14.85
CA ALA A 254 4.30 -15.80 13.71
C ALA A 254 4.08 -16.87 12.63
N GLY A 255 5.10 -17.68 12.35
CA GLY A 255 5.01 -18.82 11.43
C GLY A 255 3.99 -19.87 11.86
N GLN A 256 3.95 -20.20 13.15
CA GLN A 256 2.97 -21.16 13.69
C GLN A 256 1.54 -20.60 13.64
N TRP A 257 1.38 -19.33 14.00
CA TRP A 257 0.12 -18.61 13.91
C TRP A 257 -0.38 -18.55 12.47
N GLY A 258 0.49 -18.19 11.52
CA GLY A 258 0.15 -18.13 10.11
C GLY A 258 -0.35 -19.46 9.56
N ARG A 259 0.27 -20.60 9.94
CA ARG A 259 -0.23 -21.93 9.55
C ARG A 259 -1.60 -22.25 10.13
N ARG A 260 -1.86 -21.87 11.39
CA ARG A 260 -3.19 -22.02 12.00
C ARG A 260 -4.22 -21.15 11.30
N LEU A 261 -3.86 -19.92 10.94
CA LEU A 261 -4.73 -19.02 10.21
C LEU A 261 -5.06 -19.55 8.82
N VAL A 262 -4.08 -20.09 8.08
CA VAL A 262 -4.33 -20.76 6.78
C VAL A 262 -5.34 -21.89 6.92
N ALA A 263 -5.22 -22.72 7.97
CA ALA A 263 -6.18 -23.79 8.23
C ALA A 263 -7.57 -23.23 8.59
N ALA A 264 -7.64 -22.23 9.47
CA ALA A 264 -8.88 -21.59 9.88
C ALA A 264 -9.61 -20.92 8.71
N LEU A 265 -8.90 -20.24 7.80
CA LEU A 265 -9.49 -19.64 6.61
C LEU A 265 -10.10 -20.70 5.68
N LYS A 266 -9.41 -21.82 5.47
CA LYS A 266 -9.93 -22.96 4.69
C LYS A 266 -11.13 -23.61 5.36
N ASP A 267 -11.11 -23.74 6.69
CA ASP A 267 -12.23 -24.30 7.46
C ASP A 267 -13.45 -23.39 7.41
N HIS A 268 -13.24 -22.07 7.49
CA HIS A 268 -14.30 -21.08 7.35
C HIS A 268 -14.89 -21.07 5.93
N GLN A 269 -14.06 -21.10 4.89
CA GLN A 269 -14.50 -21.23 3.50
C GLN A 269 -15.31 -22.52 3.27
N ALA A 270 -14.98 -23.61 3.98
CA ALA A 270 -15.72 -24.86 3.96
C ALA A 270 -16.97 -24.87 4.86
N GLY A 271 -17.28 -23.77 5.56
CA GLY A 271 -18.40 -23.66 6.48
C GLY A 271 -18.27 -24.48 7.77
N ARG A 272 -17.06 -24.93 8.12
CA ARG A 272 -16.80 -25.77 9.31
C ARG A 272 -16.70 -24.95 10.60
N ILE A 273 -16.24 -23.70 10.51
CA ILE A 273 -16.13 -22.79 11.64
C ILE A 273 -16.73 -21.42 11.29
N PRO A 274 -17.35 -20.72 12.26
CA PRO A 274 -17.78 -19.34 12.09
C PRO A 274 -16.57 -18.40 11.99
N TRP A 275 -16.77 -17.22 11.40
CA TRP A 275 -15.72 -16.20 11.30
C TRP A 275 -15.19 -15.75 12.66
N THR A 276 -16.02 -15.80 13.70
CA THR A 276 -15.65 -15.46 15.08
C THR A 276 -14.50 -16.29 15.64
N ASP A 277 -14.26 -17.48 15.07
CA ASP A 277 -13.20 -18.41 15.49
C ASP A 277 -11.92 -18.22 14.66
N VAL A 278 -11.93 -17.31 13.68
CA VAL A 278 -10.77 -16.94 12.86
C VAL A 278 -10.01 -15.79 13.53
N ASP A 279 -8.73 -16.02 13.81
CA ASP A 279 -7.82 -15.00 14.36
C ASP A 279 -7.42 -14.00 13.26
N ALA A 280 -8.23 -12.95 13.11
CA ALA A 280 -8.23 -12.05 11.94
C ALA A 280 -7.38 -10.77 12.10
N GLY A 281 -6.52 -10.67 13.11
CA GLY A 281 -5.76 -9.46 13.41
C GLY A 281 -4.36 -9.72 13.95
N ALA A 282 -3.32 -9.22 13.27
CA ALA A 282 -1.97 -9.30 13.83
C ALA A 282 -1.06 -8.11 13.46
N LEU A 283 -0.22 -7.73 14.41
CA LEU A 283 0.87 -6.77 14.25
C LEU A 283 2.22 -7.52 14.23
N LEU A 284 2.99 -7.32 13.18
CA LEU A 284 4.34 -7.83 12.99
C LEU A 284 5.35 -6.74 13.36
N VAL A 285 6.13 -6.95 14.41
CA VAL A 285 7.10 -5.97 14.92
C VAL A 285 8.51 -6.50 14.70
N GLY A 286 9.43 -5.68 14.19
CA GLY A 286 10.83 -6.05 14.17
C GLY A 286 11.66 -5.24 13.19
N PRO A 287 12.99 -5.40 13.15
CA PRO A 287 13.88 -4.60 12.31
C PRO A 287 13.49 -4.55 10.81
N PRO A 288 13.93 -3.53 10.07
CA PRO A 288 13.77 -3.51 8.62
C PRO A 288 14.48 -4.71 7.98
N GLY A 289 13.91 -5.24 6.89
CA GLY A 289 14.52 -6.35 6.14
C GLY A 289 14.38 -7.75 6.76
N THR A 290 13.64 -7.92 7.86
CA THR A 290 13.37 -9.24 8.47
C THR A 290 12.28 -10.04 7.76
N GLY A 291 11.64 -9.48 6.72
CA GLY A 291 10.67 -10.19 5.89
C GLY A 291 9.21 -10.05 6.33
N LYS A 292 8.84 -9.02 7.09
CA LYS A 292 7.44 -8.75 7.51
C LYS A 292 6.46 -8.71 6.32
N THR A 293 6.77 -7.95 5.27
CA THR A 293 6.01 -7.87 4.01
C THR A 293 6.00 -9.21 3.24
N LEU A 294 7.13 -9.92 3.26
CA LEU A 294 7.27 -11.24 2.63
C LEU A 294 6.39 -12.28 3.33
N PHE A 295 6.34 -12.27 4.66
CA PHE A 295 5.46 -13.12 5.46
C PHE A 295 3.99 -12.88 5.14
N ALA A 296 3.55 -11.63 5.09
CA ALA A 296 2.15 -11.29 4.80
C ALA A 296 1.71 -11.77 3.41
N SER A 297 2.53 -11.54 2.38
CA SER A 297 2.25 -12.00 1.02
C SER A 297 2.29 -13.54 0.89
N ALA A 298 3.23 -14.20 1.56
CA ALA A 298 3.34 -15.66 1.59
C ALA A 298 2.14 -16.32 2.30
N LEU A 299 1.67 -15.70 3.40
CA LEU A 299 0.49 -16.14 4.14
C LEU A 299 -0.76 -16.10 3.25
N ALA A 300 -0.99 -15.00 2.51
CA ALA A 300 -2.10 -14.88 1.58
C ALA A 300 -2.04 -15.96 0.47
N ARG A 301 -0.84 -16.19 -0.09
CA ARG A 301 -0.64 -17.24 -1.11
C ARG A 301 -0.90 -18.66 -0.57
N SER A 302 -0.60 -18.91 0.69
CA SER A 302 -0.78 -20.24 1.31
C SER A 302 -2.24 -20.53 1.67
N ALA A 303 -2.96 -19.46 2.04
CA ALA A 303 -4.39 -19.45 2.24
C ALA A 303 -5.20 -19.43 0.94
N ASP A 304 -4.57 -19.11 -0.20
CA ASP A 304 -5.24 -18.98 -1.51
C ASP A 304 -6.34 -17.89 -1.50
N VAL A 305 -5.98 -16.74 -0.92
CA VAL A 305 -6.89 -15.58 -0.75
C VAL A 305 -6.29 -14.32 -1.37
N ALA A 306 -7.13 -13.35 -1.67
CA ALA A 306 -6.68 -12.07 -2.23
C ALA A 306 -5.77 -11.31 -1.23
N PHE A 307 -4.74 -10.64 -1.75
CA PHE A 307 -3.77 -9.88 -0.96
C PHE A 307 -3.81 -8.40 -1.33
N PHE A 308 -4.06 -7.53 -0.36
CA PHE A 308 -4.15 -6.08 -0.52
C PHE A 308 -3.03 -5.39 0.28
N PRO A 309 -1.84 -5.18 -0.31
CA PRO A 309 -0.77 -4.42 0.34
C PRO A 309 -1.07 -2.92 0.27
N THR A 310 -0.87 -2.22 1.39
CA THR A 310 -1.00 -0.77 1.49
C THR A 310 -0.04 -0.22 2.56
N SER A 311 0.10 1.10 2.62
CA SER A 311 0.90 1.80 3.64
C SER A 311 0.38 3.22 3.82
N TYR A 312 0.79 3.88 4.90
CA TYR A 312 0.46 5.29 5.10
C TYR A 312 0.96 6.16 3.93
N SER A 313 2.19 5.92 3.46
CA SER A 313 2.78 6.60 2.31
C SER A 313 1.95 6.42 1.03
N ALA A 314 1.39 5.22 0.81
CA ALA A 314 0.51 4.96 -0.33
C ALA A 314 -0.80 5.76 -0.25
N TRP A 315 -1.40 5.87 0.95
CA TRP A 315 -2.61 6.68 1.14
C TRP A 315 -2.35 8.18 1.01
N GLN A 316 -1.22 8.65 1.55
CA GLN A 316 -0.81 10.05 1.46
C GLN A 316 -0.55 10.50 0.01
N GLY A 317 -0.02 9.61 -0.83
CA GLY A 317 0.27 9.88 -2.24
C GLY A 317 -0.96 10.01 -3.14
N THR A 318 -2.18 9.89 -2.61
CA THR A 318 -3.42 10.01 -3.38
C THR A 318 -3.96 11.43 -3.41
N GLY A 319 -4.50 11.85 -4.57
CA GLY A 319 -5.11 13.17 -4.74
C GLY A 319 -4.10 14.32 -4.59
N GLU A 320 -4.45 15.33 -3.81
CA GLU A 320 -3.58 16.47 -3.48
C GLU A 320 -2.85 16.28 -2.14
N GLY A 321 -2.99 15.10 -1.51
CA GLY A 321 -2.36 14.79 -0.22
C GLY A 321 -3.00 15.50 0.98
N HIS A 322 -4.24 16.00 0.85
CA HIS A 322 -5.00 16.60 1.95
C HIS A 322 -5.64 15.54 2.87
N LEU A 323 -6.02 15.92 4.09
CA LEU A 323 -6.51 14.98 5.13
C LEU A 323 -7.69 14.14 4.63
N GLY A 324 -8.61 14.80 3.92
CA GLY A 324 -9.78 14.14 3.35
C GLY A 324 -9.44 13.12 2.27
N ASP A 325 -8.36 13.32 1.52
CA ASP A 325 -7.91 12.39 0.48
C ASP A 325 -7.32 11.13 1.15
N VAL A 326 -6.47 11.31 2.17
CA VAL A 326 -5.90 10.20 2.95
C VAL A 326 -6.99 9.38 3.62
N VAL A 327 -7.96 10.02 4.29
CA VAL A 327 -9.09 9.34 4.95
C VAL A 327 -9.93 8.56 3.93
N ARG A 328 -10.16 9.13 2.74
CA ARG A 328 -10.89 8.46 1.66
C ARG A 328 -10.10 7.27 1.12
N ALA A 329 -8.79 7.41 0.95
CA ALA A 329 -7.91 6.33 0.49
C ALA A 329 -7.88 5.16 1.47
N ILE A 330 -7.81 5.42 2.77
CA ILE A 330 -7.92 4.40 3.82
C ILE A 330 -9.24 3.63 3.67
N ARG A 331 -10.37 4.35 3.66
CA ARG A 331 -11.70 3.73 3.54
C ARG A 331 -11.85 2.94 2.23
N LYS A 332 -11.31 3.46 1.13
CA LYS A 332 -11.31 2.81 -0.17
C LYS A 332 -10.54 1.49 -0.12
N SER A 333 -9.30 1.48 0.39
CA SER A 333 -8.50 0.24 0.50
C SER A 333 -9.21 -0.85 1.31
N PHE A 334 -9.80 -0.49 2.46
CA PHE A 334 -10.56 -1.45 3.28
C PHE A 334 -11.86 -1.91 2.61
N SER A 335 -12.56 -1.02 1.91
CA SER A 335 -13.78 -1.38 1.16
C SER A 335 -13.47 -2.29 -0.03
N GLU A 336 -12.37 -2.06 -0.75
CA GLU A 336 -11.91 -2.91 -1.85
C GLU A 336 -11.52 -4.29 -1.34
N ALA A 337 -10.80 -4.37 -0.21
CA ALA A 337 -10.50 -5.64 0.43
C ALA A 337 -11.78 -6.39 0.85
N ALA A 338 -12.72 -5.70 1.51
CA ALA A 338 -13.99 -6.27 1.94
C ALA A 338 -14.89 -6.74 0.78
N ALA A 339 -14.72 -6.19 -0.43
CA ALA A 339 -15.44 -6.67 -1.62
C ALA A 339 -14.86 -7.98 -2.20
N ASN A 340 -13.68 -8.40 -1.77
CA ASN A 340 -12.96 -9.57 -2.27
C ASN A 340 -12.72 -10.62 -1.18
N THR A 341 -13.65 -10.73 -0.22
CA THR A 341 -13.55 -11.69 0.89
C THR A 341 -13.68 -13.15 0.42
N PRO A 342 -12.95 -14.10 1.03
CA PRO A 342 -11.96 -13.88 2.07
C PRO A 342 -10.64 -13.31 1.53
N CYS A 343 -10.02 -12.40 2.27
CA CYS A 343 -8.79 -11.71 1.86
C CYS A 343 -7.89 -11.33 3.05
N ILE A 344 -6.66 -10.93 2.72
CA ILE A 344 -5.71 -10.33 3.65
C ILE A 344 -5.40 -8.91 3.20
N ILE A 345 -5.67 -7.93 4.06
CA ILE A 345 -5.16 -6.56 3.90
C ILE A 345 -3.92 -6.39 4.77
N PHE A 346 -2.84 -5.89 4.17
CA PHE A 346 -1.56 -5.68 4.84
C PHE A 346 -1.19 -4.20 4.85
N VAL A 347 -1.05 -3.62 6.05
CA VAL A 347 -0.64 -2.23 6.26
C VAL A 347 0.81 -2.18 6.70
N ASP A 348 1.71 -1.84 5.78
CA ASP A 348 3.14 -1.69 6.08
C ASP A 348 3.44 -0.32 6.73
N GLU A 349 4.54 -0.27 7.49
CA GLU A 349 5.05 0.93 8.16
C GLU A 349 3.98 1.67 9.00
N VAL A 350 3.18 0.94 9.78
CA VAL A 350 2.10 1.51 10.61
C VAL A 350 2.63 2.46 11.69
N ASP A 351 3.90 2.33 12.06
CA ASP A 351 4.65 3.26 12.91
C ASP A 351 4.83 4.66 12.30
N SER A 352 4.55 4.83 11.00
CA SER A 352 4.42 6.15 10.37
C SER A 352 3.21 6.95 10.86
N VAL A 353 2.24 6.28 11.51
CA VAL A 353 1.05 6.91 12.11
C VAL A 353 1.28 7.04 13.62
N PRO A 354 1.65 8.25 14.12
CA PRO A 354 1.93 8.44 15.54
C PRO A 354 0.67 8.35 16.39
N ALA A 355 0.85 8.02 17.68
CA ALA A 355 -0.21 8.07 18.67
C ALA A 355 -0.84 9.48 18.77
N ARG A 356 -2.15 9.53 19.05
CA ARG A 356 -2.94 10.80 19.11
C ARG A 356 -2.44 11.85 20.10
N SER A 357 -1.58 11.47 21.03
CA SER A 357 -1.10 12.28 22.15
C SER A 357 0.42 12.50 22.13
N SER A 358 1.06 12.35 20.97
CA SER A 358 2.50 12.52 20.81
C SER A 358 2.97 13.98 20.87
N GLY A 359 2.05 14.96 20.85
CA GLY A 359 2.36 16.40 20.89
C GLY A 359 3.06 16.89 19.62
N HIS A 360 2.70 16.33 18.47
CA HIS A 360 3.30 16.68 17.18
C HIS A 360 2.60 17.90 16.57
N HIS A 361 3.31 18.62 15.71
CA HIS A 361 2.66 19.61 14.85
C HIS A 361 1.58 18.90 14.01
N ARG A 362 0.31 19.32 14.12
CA ARG A 362 -0.90 18.72 13.52
C ARG A 362 -1.49 17.50 14.26
N ASP A 363 -1.59 17.53 15.59
CA ASP A 363 -2.29 16.48 16.37
C ASP A 363 -3.71 16.17 15.84
N ASP A 364 -4.48 17.17 15.39
CA ASP A 364 -5.81 16.97 14.81
C ASP A 364 -5.81 16.13 13.52
N TRP A 365 -4.75 16.27 12.71
CA TRP A 365 -4.55 15.49 11.47
C TRP A 365 -4.35 14.02 11.81
N TRP A 366 -3.39 13.73 12.68
CA TRP A 366 -3.07 12.37 13.10
C TRP A 366 -4.23 11.72 13.83
N ARG A 367 -4.90 12.47 14.70
CA ARG A 367 -6.08 11.99 15.41
C ARG A 367 -7.20 11.55 14.47
N THR A 368 -7.40 12.28 13.38
CA THR A 368 -8.40 11.91 12.35
C THR A 368 -7.99 10.63 11.61
N ILE A 369 -6.72 10.47 11.25
CA ILE A 369 -6.22 9.25 10.58
C ILE A 369 -6.35 8.03 11.50
N VAL A 370 -5.90 8.13 12.75
CA VAL A 370 -5.98 7.02 13.70
C VAL A 370 -7.45 6.65 13.96
N ASN A 371 -8.35 7.63 14.08
CA ASN A 371 -9.78 7.37 14.19
C ASN A 371 -10.33 6.64 12.96
N CYS A 372 -9.97 7.06 11.75
CA CYS A 372 -10.38 6.38 10.52
C CYS A 372 -9.88 4.93 10.48
N LEU A 373 -8.63 4.68 10.87
CA LEU A 373 -8.09 3.33 10.99
C LEU A 373 -8.86 2.52 12.02
N LEU A 374 -9.14 3.08 13.20
CA LEU A 374 -9.97 2.39 14.20
C LEU A 374 -11.35 2.04 13.67
N GLU A 375 -12.03 2.95 12.96
CA GLU A 375 -13.32 2.68 12.34
C GLU A 375 -13.23 1.51 11.36
N CYS A 376 -12.17 1.45 10.55
CA CYS A 376 -11.93 0.36 9.61
C CYS A 376 -11.57 -0.97 10.30
N LEU A 377 -10.89 -0.91 11.46
CA LEU A 377 -10.53 -2.08 12.25
C LEU A 377 -11.67 -2.59 13.14
N ASP A 378 -12.52 -1.71 13.69
CA ASP A 378 -13.67 -2.10 14.53
C ASP A 378 -14.81 -2.69 13.72
N GLY A 379 -14.93 -2.28 12.45
CA GLY A 379 -15.86 -2.86 11.50
C GLY A 379 -17.29 -2.84 12.01
N THR A 380 -17.89 -1.65 12.13
CA THR A 380 -19.34 -1.45 12.39
C THR A 380 -20.28 -2.04 11.31
N GLY A 381 -19.82 -3.00 10.50
CA GLY A 381 -20.65 -3.83 9.64
C GLY A 381 -19.95 -4.71 8.59
N ARG A 382 -18.60 -4.84 8.53
CA ARG A 382 -17.92 -5.44 7.35
C ARG A 382 -16.59 -6.18 7.60
N ARG A 383 -16.33 -6.73 8.79
CA ARG A 383 -15.06 -7.46 9.04
C ARG A 383 -15.10 -8.95 8.75
N GLU A 384 -16.26 -9.49 8.39
CA GLU A 384 -16.36 -10.91 8.04
C GLU A 384 -15.56 -11.21 6.76
N GLY A 385 -14.64 -12.17 6.84
CA GLY A 385 -13.78 -12.55 5.73
C GLY A 385 -12.53 -11.68 5.50
N VAL A 386 -12.30 -10.61 6.28
CA VAL A 386 -11.11 -9.75 6.11
C VAL A 386 -10.12 -9.95 7.25
N VAL A 387 -8.96 -10.54 6.95
CA VAL A 387 -7.82 -10.59 7.86
C VAL A 387 -6.99 -9.31 7.72
N VAL A 388 -6.68 -8.66 8.84
CA VAL A 388 -5.83 -7.47 8.87
C VAL A 388 -4.46 -7.80 9.45
N LEU A 389 -3.43 -7.56 8.66
CA LEU A 389 -2.03 -7.60 9.08
C LEU A 389 -1.46 -6.19 9.06
N ALA A 390 -0.66 -5.84 10.07
CA ALA A 390 0.12 -4.61 10.07
C ALA A 390 1.58 -4.91 10.38
N ALA A 391 2.50 -4.07 9.91
CA ALA A 391 3.92 -4.19 10.23
C ALA A 391 4.50 -2.84 10.69
N CYS A 392 5.38 -2.89 11.69
CA CYS A 392 6.20 -1.75 12.11
C CYS A 392 7.62 -2.19 12.46
N ASN A 393 8.54 -1.22 12.54
CA ASN A 393 9.89 -1.49 13.01
C ASN A 393 9.98 -1.46 14.54
N ASP A 394 9.25 -0.52 15.16
CA ASP A 394 9.13 -0.34 16.60
C ASP A 394 7.67 0.02 16.94
N ASP A 395 7.12 -0.55 18.01
CA ASP A 395 5.72 -0.36 18.41
C ASP A 395 5.54 0.71 19.50
N THR A 396 6.62 1.30 20.03
CA THR A 396 6.56 2.27 21.14
C THR A 396 5.79 3.55 20.81
N GLY A 397 5.82 3.97 19.54
CA GLY A 397 5.12 5.17 19.06
C GLY A 397 3.68 4.93 18.59
N LEU A 398 3.23 3.67 18.56
CA LEU A 398 1.95 3.28 18.01
C LEU A 398 0.79 3.61 18.97
N ASP A 399 -0.36 4.01 18.43
CA ASP A 399 -1.55 4.25 19.26
C ASP A 399 -2.00 2.94 19.95
N PRO A 400 -2.08 2.90 21.30
CA PRO A 400 -2.46 1.68 22.02
C PRO A 400 -3.85 1.15 21.66
N ALA A 401 -4.72 2.00 21.12
CA ALA A 401 -6.05 1.59 20.67
C ALA A 401 -5.98 0.68 19.44
N LEU A 402 -4.97 0.79 18.57
CA LEU A 402 -4.84 -0.06 17.38
C LEU A 402 -4.63 -1.54 17.75
N VAL A 403 -4.02 -1.79 18.91
CA VAL A 403 -3.55 -3.11 19.34
C VAL A 403 -4.43 -3.74 20.43
N ARG A 404 -5.69 -3.28 20.53
CA ARG A 404 -6.69 -3.84 21.46
C ARG A 404 -7.36 -5.07 20.87
N SER A 405 -7.96 -5.88 21.75
CA SER A 405 -8.76 -7.05 21.40
C SER A 405 -9.78 -6.73 20.30
N GLY A 406 -9.83 -7.57 19.27
CA GLY A 406 -10.71 -7.40 18.10
C GLY A 406 -10.14 -6.56 16.96
N ARG A 407 -8.91 -6.01 17.09
CA ARG A 407 -8.26 -5.17 16.06
C ARG A 407 -6.97 -5.81 15.53
N LEU A 408 -5.82 -5.44 16.11
CA LEU A 408 -4.50 -6.05 15.94
C LEU A 408 -4.12 -6.72 17.26
N ASP A 409 -4.93 -7.68 17.68
CA ASP A 409 -4.90 -8.30 18.99
C ASP A 409 -3.66 -9.19 19.22
N ARG A 410 -3.09 -9.74 18.16
CA ARG A 410 -1.81 -10.47 18.21
C ARG A 410 -0.62 -9.57 17.91
N ARG A 411 0.44 -9.70 18.70
CA ARG A 411 1.74 -9.07 18.44
C ARG A 411 2.78 -10.17 18.26
N PHE A 412 3.51 -10.12 17.15
CA PHE A 412 4.60 -11.04 16.89
C PHE A 412 5.89 -10.29 16.62
N HIS A 413 6.92 -10.58 17.42
CA HIS A 413 8.25 -10.05 17.22
C HIS A 413 9.03 -10.92 16.23
N ILE A 414 9.38 -10.36 15.08
CA ILE A 414 10.22 -10.99 14.05
C ILE A 414 11.61 -10.37 14.14
N GLY A 415 12.50 -11.06 14.85
CA GLY A 415 13.91 -10.68 15.00
C GLY A 415 14.76 -11.01 13.77
N LEU A 416 16.07 -10.78 13.91
CA LEU A 416 17.03 -11.23 12.90
C LEU A 416 17.15 -12.76 12.91
N PRO A 417 17.37 -13.39 11.75
CA PRO A 417 17.45 -14.84 11.64
C PRO A 417 18.62 -15.40 12.46
N ARG A 418 18.36 -16.53 13.13
CA ARG A 418 19.39 -17.32 13.81
C ARG A 418 20.16 -18.17 12.79
N GLU A 419 21.19 -18.86 13.26
CA GLU A 419 22.07 -19.68 12.41
C GLU A 419 21.28 -20.65 11.51
N ASP A 420 20.37 -21.45 12.09
CA ASP A 420 19.56 -22.41 11.33
C ASP A 420 18.62 -21.76 10.31
N ASP A 421 18.07 -20.59 10.65
CA ASP A 421 17.18 -19.86 9.76
C ASP A 421 17.95 -19.23 8.60
N LEU A 422 19.10 -18.63 8.92
CA LEU A 422 19.96 -17.98 7.94
C LEU A 422 20.59 -19.00 6.99
N LEU A 423 20.97 -20.17 7.48
CA LEU A 423 21.40 -21.31 6.66
C LEU A 423 20.34 -21.64 5.62
N LYS A 424 19.08 -21.79 6.03
CA LYS A 424 17.97 -22.12 5.13
C LYS A 424 17.67 -20.99 4.15
N ILE A 425 17.69 -19.73 4.60
CA ILE A 425 17.51 -18.55 3.73
C ILE A 425 18.62 -18.51 2.66
N LEU A 426 19.89 -18.67 3.06
CA LEU A 426 21.02 -18.69 2.15
C LEU A 426 20.93 -19.88 1.19
N ARG A 427 20.57 -21.08 1.68
CA ARG A 427 20.38 -22.28 0.85
C ARG A 427 19.23 -22.12 -0.15
N HIS A 428 18.14 -21.47 0.23
CA HIS A 428 17.04 -21.15 -0.67
C HIS A 428 17.50 -20.24 -1.82
N HIS A 429 18.33 -19.22 -1.52
CA HIS A 429 18.85 -18.33 -2.53
C HIS A 429 20.07 -18.88 -3.29
N LEU A 430 20.84 -19.79 -2.71
CA LEU A 430 22.06 -20.37 -3.30
C LEU A 430 21.95 -21.90 -3.35
N PRO A 431 20.94 -22.48 -4.04
CA PRO A 431 20.71 -23.92 -4.04
C PRO A 431 21.84 -24.71 -4.73
N MET A 432 22.72 -24.02 -5.47
CA MET A 432 23.88 -24.61 -6.13
C MET A 432 25.08 -24.80 -5.20
N ILE A 433 25.11 -24.14 -4.03
CA ILE A 433 26.21 -24.26 -3.07
C ILE A 433 25.81 -25.34 -2.04
N PRO A 434 26.68 -26.33 -1.79
CA PRO A 434 26.45 -27.33 -0.75
C PRO A 434 26.23 -26.71 0.64
N GLU A 435 25.38 -27.31 1.47
CA GLU A 435 25.05 -26.76 2.80
C GLU A 435 26.27 -26.62 3.71
N ASN A 436 27.20 -27.58 3.67
CA ASN A 436 28.45 -27.53 4.42
C ASN A 436 29.35 -26.35 4.02
N GLU A 437 29.18 -25.82 2.80
CA GLU A 437 29.87 -24.61 2.33
C GLU A 437 29.14 -23.31 2.68
N ILE A 438 27.83 -23.38 3.00
CA ILE A 438 27.01 -22.25 3.45
C ILE A 438 27.11 -22.08 4.97
N GLN A 439 27.21 -23.19 5.72
CA GLN A 439 27.24 -23.20 7.19
C GLN A 439 28.21 -22.18 7.78
N PRO A 440 29.47 -22.06 7.33
CA PRO A 440 30.41 -21.12 7.93
C PRO A 440 29.95 -19.66 7.79
N ALA A 441 29.33 -19.31 6.66
CA ALA A 441 28.77 -17.98 6.46
C ALA A 441 27.51 -17.77 7.31
N ALA A 442 26.64 -18.77 7.42
CA ALA A 442 25.44 -18.71 8.26
C ALA A 442 25.78 -18.52 9.75
N VAL A 443 26.72 -19.31 10.27
CA VAL A 443 27.25 -19.18 11.65
C VAL A 443 27.78 -17.78 11.89
N THR A 444 28.58 -17.28 10.95
CA THR A 444 29.23 -15.98 11.11
C THR A 444 28.21 -14.85 11.07
N LEU A 445 27.25 -14.88 10.14
CA LEU A 445 26.30 -13.80 9.92
C LEU A 445 25.07 -13.85 10.85
N ALA A 446 24.84 -14.96 11.56
CA ALA A 446 23.68 -15.18 12.42
C ALA A 446 23.47 -14.03 13.42
N GLY A 447 22.22 -13.58 13.54
CA GLY A 447 21.84 -12.50 14.46
C GLY A 447 22.27 -11.10 14.02
N SER A 448 23.08 -10.94 12.97
CA SER A 448 23.57 -9.63 12.47
C SER A 448 23.08 -9.27 11.06
N THR A 449 22.60 -10.26 10.31
CA THR A 449 22.19 -10.12 8.90
C THR A 449 20.69 -10.33 8.77
N SER A 450 19.99 -9.35 8.18
CA SER A 450 18.56 -9.48 7.89
C SER A 450 18.28 -10.44 6.73
N GLY A 451 17.04 -10.93 6.59
CA GLY A 451 16.66 -11.76 5.45
C GLY A 451 16.87 -11.05 4.10
N ALA A 452 16.61 -9.74 4.05
CA ALA A 452 16.87 -8.90 2.88
C ALA A 452 18.37 -8.76 2.59
N ASP A 453 19.20 -8.62 3.61
CA ASP A 453 20.67 -8.59 3.45
C ASP A 453 21.20 -9.94 2.97
N ALA A 454 20.69 -11.06 3.49
CA ALA A 454 21.03 -12.40 3.02
C ALA A 454 20.67 -12.60 1.54
N ALA A 455 19.50 -12.12 1.12
CA ALA A 455 19.09 -12.12 -0.29
C ALA A 455 19.96 -11.21 -1.17
N ARG A 456 20.47 -10.09 -0.63
CA ARG A 456 21.47 -9.24 -1.31
C ARG A 456 22.81 -9.96 -1.44
N ILE A 457 23.34 -10.52 -0.36
CA ILE A 457 24.59 -11.32 -0.35
C ILE A 457 24.50 -12.42 -1.40
N ALA A 458 23.40 -13.18 -1.44
CA ALA A 458 23.22 -14.23 -2.44
C ALA A 458 23.18 -13.71 -3.89
N ARG A 459 22.59 -12.53 -4.13
CA ARG A 459 22.64 -11.88 -5.46
C ARG A 459 24.06 -11.51 -5.85
N ASP A 460 24.81 -10.91 -4.93
CA ASP A 460 26.18 -10.46 -5.16
C ASP A 460 27.13 -11.65 -5.41
N VAL A 461 26.93 -12.76 -4.69
CA VAL A 461 27.62 -14.03 -4.93
C VAL A 461 27.39 -14.54 -6.35
N ARG A 462 26.12 -14.57 -6.80
CA ARG A 462 25.78 -14.98 -8.18
C ARG A 462 26.38 -14.04 -9.22
N GLN A 463 26.36 -12.74 -8.97
CA GLN A 463 26.94 -11.74 -9.86
C GLN A 463 28.46 -11.91 -9.99
N ARG A 464 29.15 -12.11 -8.87
CA ARG A 464 30.60 -12.36 -8.83
C ARG A 464 30.98 -13.61 -9.61
N ALA A 465 30.29 -14.73 -9.39
CA ALA A 465 30.54 -15.98 -10.09
C ALA A 465 30.29 -15.85 -11.59
N ARG A 466 29.18 -15.18 -11.97
CA ARG A 466 28.86 -14.88 -13.37
C ARG A 466 29.93 -14.03 -14.06
N GLY A 467 30.47 -13.02 -13.37
CA GLY A 467 31.55 -12.19 -13.90
C GLY A 467 32.84 -12.98 -14.20
N GLN A 468 33.00 -14.17 -13.61
CA GLN A 468 34.13 -15.07 -13.81
C GLN A 468 33.77 -16.30 -14.69
N GLY A 469 32.57 -16.35 -15.26
CA GLY A 469 32.13 -17.43 -16.14
C GLY A 469 31.99 -18.80 -15.46
N ARG A 470 31.78 -18.84 -14.14
CA ARG A 470 31.71 -20.09 -13.35
C ARG A 470 30.49 -20.13 -12.41
N CYS A 471 30.23 -21.29 -11.83
CA CYS A 471 29.20 -21.45 -10.81
C CYS A 471 29.62 -20.81 -9.46
N PRO A 472 28.67 -20.31 -8.66
CA PRO A 472 28.90 -19.87 -7.29
C PRO A 472 29.49 -20.96 -6.40
N THR A 473 30.39 -20.59 -5.51
CA THR A 473 31.05 -21.48 -4.53
C THR A 473 30.93 -20.93 -3.11
N GLY A 474 31.14 -21.76 -2.07
CA GLY A 474 31.20 -21.29 -0.69
C GLY A 474 32.25 -20.21 -0.44
N SER A 475 33.37 -20.26 -1.17
CA SER A 475 34.40 -19.22 -1.11
C SER A 475 33.90 -17.86 -1.59
N ASP A 476 33.01 -17.81 -2.59
CA ASP A 476 32.40 -16.56 -3.03
C ASP A 476 31.45 -16.02 -1.96
N LEU A 477 30.67 -16.90 -1.36
CA LEU A 477 29.76 -16.56 -0.27
C LEU A 477 30.51 -15.93 0.89
N LEU A 478 31.58 -16.55 1.37
CA LEU A 478 32.41 -15.98 2.44
C LEU A 478 33.04 -14.64 2.03
N THR A 479 33.52 -14.52 0.79
CA THR A 479 34.13 -13.28 0.30
C THR A 479 33.14 -12.11 0.25
N VAL A 480 31.89 -12.39 -0.14
CA VAL A 480 30.83 -11.37 -0.23
C VAL A 480 30.25 -11.07 1.16
N ALA A 481 30.05 -12.10 1.99
CA ALA A 481 29.56 -11.96 3.35
C ALA A 481 30.52 -11.17 4.25
N LEU A 482 31.83 -11.38 4.07
CA LEU A 482 32.89 -10.80 4.88
C LEU A 482 33.93 -10.12 3.96
N PRO A 483 33.56 -9.00 3.31
CA PRO A 483 34.47 -8.32 2.39
C PRO A 483 35.73 -7.85 3.13
N ALA A 484 36.86 -7.86 2.43
CA ALA A 484 38.15 -7.43 3.00
C ALA A 484 38.02 -6.06 3.70
N ASP A 485 38.54 -5.97 4.91
CA ASP A 485 38.47 -4.75 5.70
C ASP A 485 39.69 -3.88 5.47
N ASN A 486 39.54 -2.89 4.59
CA ASN A 486 40.62 -1.96 4.25
C ASN A 486 40.75 -0.81 5.26
N ARG A 487 39.95 -0.79 6.34
CA ARG A 487 40.05 0.26 7.36
C ARG A 487 41.38 0.15 8.11
N PRO A 488 41.95 1.30 8.56
CA PRO A 488 43.16 1.29 9.38
C PRO A 488 42.99 0.37 10.59
N GLU A 489 44.05 -0.35 10.97
CA GLU A 489 44.03 -1.26 12.12
C GLU A 489 43.57 -0.57 13.40
N ALA A 490 44.03 0.67 13.63
CA ALA A 490 43.61 1.48 14.76
C ALA A 490 42.08 1.73 14.80
N LEU A 491 41.45 1.92 13.63
CA LEU A 491 40.00 2.09 13.53
C LEU A 491 39.26 0.77 13.78
N ARG A 492 39.74 -0.34 13.21
CA ARG A 492 39.18 -1.68 13.44
C ARG A 492 39.25 -2.06 14.91
N ARG A 493 40.40 -1.84 15.56
CA ARG A 493 40.59 -2.09 16.99
C ARG A 493 39.68 -1.22 17.84
N ARG A 494 39.49 0.05 17.48
CA ARG A 494 38.56 0.94 18.20
C ARG A 494 37.12 0.44 18.15
N ILE A 495 36.65 0.07 16.96
CA ILE A 495 35.30 -0.49 16.79
C ILE A 495 35.15 -1.79 17.59
N ALA A 496 36.13 -2.69 17.51
CA ALA A 496 36.09 -3.94 18.27
C ALA A 496 36.03 -3.72 19.79
N VAL A 497 36.80 -2.76 20.31
CA VAL A 497 36.74 -2.36 21.73
C VAL A 497 35.38 -1.77 22.11
N HIS A 498 34.81 -0.93 21.23
CA HIS A 498 33.51 -0.33 21.42
C HIS A 498 32.40 -1.39 21.51
N GLU A 499 32.31 -2.29 20.53
CA GLU A 499 31.31 -3.36 20.53
C GLU A 499 31.52 -4.37 21.68
N ALA A 500 32.77 -4.69 22.00
CA ALA A 500 33.08 -5.55 23.14
C ALA A 500 32.61 -4.92 24.47
N GLY A 501 32.67 -3.59 24.59
CA GLY A 501 32.15 -2.85 25.73
C GLY A 501 30.65 -3.10 25.93
N HIS A 502 29.84 -2.95 24.88
CA HIS A 502 28.40 -3.24 24.94
C HIS A 502 28.13 -4.71 25.31
N ALA A 503 28.79 -5.66 24.64
CA ALA A 503 28.56 -7.08 24.89
C ALA A 503 28.91 -7.49 26.33
N VAL A 504 30.01 -6.98 26.88
CA VAL A 504 30.39 -7.24 28.27
C VAL A 504 29.41 -6.61 29.26
N ALA A 505 28.91 -5.41 28.99
CA ALA A 505 27.89 -4.77 29.84
C ALA A 505 26.59 -5.60 29.86
N ILE A 506 26.16 -6.13 28.71
CA ILE A 506 25.02 -7.04 28.61
C ILE A 506 25.25 -8.32 29.43
N PHE A 507 26.46 -8.90 29.34
CA PHE A 507 26.78 -10.08 30.14
C PHE A 507 26.77 -9.80 31.65
N CYS A 508 27.17 -8.60 32.07
CA CYS A 508 27.12 -8.20 33.48
C CYS A 508 25.68 -8.12 34.03
N GLN A 509 24.67 -8.08 33.16
CA GLN A 509 23.25 -8.13 33.53
C GLN A 509 22.68 -9.55 33.45
N GLY A 510 23.52 -10.56 33.24
CA GLY A 510 23.10 -11.96 33.13
C GLY A 510 22.48 -12.32 31.78
N GLN A 511 22.63 -11.48 30.76
CA GLN A 511 22.10 -11.70 29.42
C GLN A 511 23.21 -12.00 28.41
N ILE A 512 22.88 -12.66 27.31
CA ILE A 512 23.85 -12.96 26.22
C ILE A 512 23.35 -12.25 24.96
N PRO A 513 24.15 -11.38 24.33
CA PRO A 513 23.76 -10.76 23.06
C PRO A 513 23.49 -11.81 21.98
N SER A 514 22.55 -11.53 21.08
CA SER A 514 22.29 -12.40 19.93
C SER A 514 23.42 -12.39 18.91
N SER A 515 24.12 -11.25 18.76
CA SER A 515 25.31 -11.15 17.93
C SER A 515 26.18 -9.93 18.26
N LEU A 516 27.46 -9.99 17.90
CA LEU A 516 28.40 -8.87 17.84
C LEU A 516 29.02 -8.85 16.44
N SER A 517 29.04 -7.71 15.76
CA SER A 517 29.62 -7.53 14.42
C SER A 517 30.49 -6.29 14.36
N ILE A 518 31.61 -6.35 13.62
CA ILE A 518 32.48 -5.21 13.34
C ILE A 518 32.65 -4.93 11.85
N VAL A 519 31.72 -5.35 10.99
CA VAL A 519 31.87 -5.31 9.51
C VAL A 519 31.76 -3.88 8.92
N ALA A 520 32.43 -3.64 7.79
CA ALA A 520 32.81 -2.31 7.29
C ALA A 520 31.70 -1.33 6.89
N SER A 521 30.45 -1.76 6.69
CA SER A 521 29.40 -0.96 6.03
C SER A 521 28.62 0.01 6.94
N GLY A 522 28.80 -0.01 8.27
CA GLY A 522 28.05 0.86 9.17
C GLY A 522 28.67 1.15 10.54
N GLY A 523 29.90 0.68 10.82
CA GLY A 523 30.44 0.62 12.18
C GLY A 523 30.38 -0.81 12.71
N GLY A 524 30.45 -0.99 14.02
CA GLY A 524 30.09 -2.26 14.64
C GLY A 524 28.64 -2.24 15.12
N ALA A 525 28.13 -3.39 15.55
CA ALA A 525 26.84 -3.48 16.23
C ALA A 525 26.81 -4.68 17.17
N VAL A 526 26.21 -4.49 18.35
CA VAL A 526 25.78 -5.56 19.26
C VAL A 526 24.26 -5.60 19.28
N ILE A 527 23.70 -6.78 19.08
CA ILE A 527 22.25 -6.98 19.04
C ILE A 527 21.85 -7.83 20.23
N LEU A 528 20.79 -7.41 20.91
CA LEU A 528 20.20 -8.06 22.08
C LEU A 528 18.71 -8.31 21.82
N GLU A 529 18.25 -9.53 22.08
CA GLU A 529 16.82 -9.82 22.09
C GLU A 529 16.18 -9.09 23.30
N ARG A 530 15.30 -8.12 23.03
CA ARG A 530 14.56 -7.41 24.08
C ARG A 530 13.70 -8.40 24.87
N GLN A 531 13.84 -8.37 26.20
CA GLN A 531 12.90 -9.03 27.10
C GLN A 531 11.85 -8.01 27.54
N GLU A 532 10.60 -8.46 27.69
CA GLU A 532 9.56 -7.63 28.31
C GLU A 532 9.88 -7.48 29.81
N THR A 533 10.26 -6.26 30.21
CA THR A 533 10.55 -5.89 31.60
C THR A 533 9.48 -4.97 32.14
N GLU A 534 9.32 -4.90 33.46
CA GLU A 534 8.40 -3.97 34.12
C GLU A 534 8.86 -2.49 34.05
N LEU A 535 10.01 -2.23 33.42
CA LEU A 535 10.61 -0.90 33.25
C LEU A 535 10.87 -0.23 34.60
N VAL A 536 11.33 -1.01 35.58
CA VAL A 536 11.73 -0.44 36.87
C VAL A 536 12.99 0.42 36.68
N LEU A 537 13.25 1.33 37.62
CA LEU A 537 14.40 2.23 37.51
C LEU A 537 15.73 1.47 37.36
N GLY A 538 15.84 0.28 37.97
CA GLY A 538 16.96 -0.64 37.78
C GLY A 538 17.16 -0.99 36.30
N ASP A 539 16.14 -1.56 35.64
CA ASP A 539 16.16 -1.93 34.22
C ASP A 539 16.57 -0.75 33.31
N LEU A 540 16.04 0.45 33.59
CA LEU A 540 16.34 1.65 32.81
C LEU A 540 17.78 2.13 33.02
N ASN A 541 18.30 2.05 34.24
CA ASN A 541 19.70 2.36 34.53
C ASN A 541 20.64 1.33 33.90
N ASP A 542 20.26 0.05 33.91
CA ASP A 542 20.97 -1.03 33.26
C ASP A 542 21.04 -0.80 31.74
N GLN A 543 19.93 -0.37 31.12
CA GLN A 543 19.92 0.00 29.72
C GLN A 543 20.78 1.24 29.41
N LEU A 544 20.79 2.24 30.30
CA LEU A 544 21.72 3.38 30.20
C LEU A 544 23.18 2.94 30.27
N ALA A 545 23.51 2.02 31.19
CA ALA A 545 24.84 1.48 31.34
C ALA A 545 25.28 0.72 30.08
N ILE A 546 24.40 -0.10 29.49
CA ILE A 546 24.67 -0.78 28.21
C ILE A 546 24.95 0.22 27.10
N ASN A 547 24.07 1.22 26.90
CA ASN A 547 24.25 2.20 25.84
C ASN A 547 25.58 2.96 25.99
N LEU A 548 25.97 3.27 27.21
CA LEU A 548 27.20 4.03 27.48
C LEU A 548 28.47 3.17 27.52
N ALA A 549 28.33 1.84 27.52
CA ALA A 549 29.43 0.91 27.70
C ALA A 549 30.46 0.93 26.56
N GLY A 550 30.03 1.09 25.30
CA GLY A 550 30.97 1.16 24.17
C GLY A 550 31.90 2.36 24.28
N ARG A 551 31.34 3.53 24.60
CA ARG A 551 32.11 4.75 24.88
C ARG A 551 33.02 4.59 26.10
N ALA A 552 32.53 4.00 27.18
CA ALA A 552 33.33 3.76 28.38
C ALA A 552 34.50 2.80 28.12
N ALA A 553 34.30 1.76 27.32
CA ALA A 553 35.34 0.83 26.90
C ALA A 553 36.44 1.52 26.08
N GLU A 554 36.07 2.40 25.15
CA GLU A 554 37.04 3.22 24.42
C GLU A 554 37.90 4.07 25.38
N GLU A 555 37.29 4.71 26.37
CA GLU A 555 38.02 5.54 27.34
C GLU A 555 38.98 4.71 28.20
N VAL A 556 38.53 3.57 28.73
CA VAL A 556 39.32 2.73 29.63
C VAL A 556 40.49 2.02 28.92
N ILE A 557 40.27 1.55 27.69
CA ILE A 557 41.24 0.71 26.96
C ILE A 557 42.10 1.54 26.01
N LEU A 558 41.52 2.54 25.33
CA LEU A 558 42.20 3.36 24.32
C LEU A 558 42.61 4.74 24.85
N GLY A 559 42.17 5.13 26.05
CA GLY A 559 42.53 6.40 26.69
C GLY A 559 41.87 7.64 26.08
N SER A 560 40.99 7.46 25.09
CA SER A 560 40.29 8.55 24.42
C SER A 560 38.99 8.04 23.80
N VAL A 561 37.95 8.87 23.83
CA VAL A 561 36.65 8.58 23.23
C VAL A 561 36.56 9.12 21.80
N SER A 562 35.85 8.42 20.93
CA SER A 562 35.54 8.90 19.57
C SER A 562 34.20 9.62 19.49
N ALA A 563 33.96 10.26 18.33
CA ALA A 563 32.65 10.80 17.99
C ALA A 563 31.62 9.71 17.63
N GLY A 564 32.02 8.44 17.52
CA GLY A 564 31.17 7.34 17.03
C GLY A 564 29.95 7.04 17.91
N ALA A 565 30.05 7.29 19.22
CA ALA A 565 28.94 7.09 20.17
C ALA A 565 27.85 8.19 20.10
N GLY A 566 27.98 9.20 19.22
CA GLY A 566 27.11 10.37 19.17
C GLY A 566 26.77 10.84 17.74
N GLY A 567 25.99 11.92 17.65
CA GLY A 567 25.73 12.65 16.40
C GLY A 567 24.30 12.53 15.87
N THR A 568 23.67 11.36 15.95
CA THR A 568 22.28 11.14 15.53
C THR A 568 21.38 10.81 16.70
N ALA A 569 20.06 10.94 16.52
CA ALA A 569 19.08 10.57 17.54
C ALA A 569 19.09 9.06 17.88
N ASP A 570 19.67 8.23 17.00
CA ASP A 570 19.72 6.77 17.15
C ASP A 570 21.11 6.28 17.60
N SER A 571 22.08 7.20 17.78
CA SER A 571 23.37 6.91 18.42
C SER A 571 23.21 6.56 19.90
N ASP A 572 24.21 5.93 20.50
CA ASP A 572 24.19 5.53 21.92
C ASP A 572 23.87 6.69 22.86
N LEU A 573 24.50 7.85 22.64
CA LEU A 573 24.21 9.06 23.40
C LEU A 573 22.81 9.60 23.12
N GLY A 574 22.35 9.53 21.86
CA GLY A 574 20.99 9.93 21.48
C GLY A 574 19.93 9.08 22.18
N GLN A 575 20.09 7.76 22.16
CA GLN A 575 19.21 6.81 22.85
C GLN A 575 19.27 6.98 24.38
N SER A 576 20.47 7.13 24.94
CA SER A 576 20.65 7.40 26.38
C SER A 576 19.96 8.69 26.80
N THR A 577 20.07 9.75 25.99
CA THR A 577 19.42 11.04 26.26
C THR A 577 17.89 10.88 26.25
N LYS A 578 17.33 10.20 25.23
CA LYS A 578 15.89 9.90 25.15
C LYS A 578 15.41 9.13 26.39
N LEU A 579 16.17 8.13 26.82
CA LEU A 579 15.83 7.30 27.98
C LEU A 579 15.86 8.12 29.28
N VAL A 580 16.87 8.97 29.48
CA VAL A 580 16.93 9.90 30.62
C VAL A 580 15.77 10.89 30.61
N MET A 581 15.39 11.43 29.45
CA MET A 581 14.22 12.31 29.33
C MET A 581 12.93 11.57 29.73
N MET A 582 12.82 10.29 29.41
CA MET A 582 11.67 9.47 29.80
C MET A 582 11.64 9.23 31.32
N ILE A 583 12.79 8.90 31.93
CA ILE A 583 12.95 8.72 33.39
C ILE A 583 12.58 10.01 34.16
N GLU A 584 13.19 11.14 33.79
CA GLU A 584 13.02 12.41 34.52
C GLU A 584 11.72 13.14 34.17
N GLY A 585 11.13 12.89 33.00
CA GLY A 585 10.00 13.65 32.48
C GLY A 585 8.65 12.94 32.50
N ARG A 586 8.61 11.61 32.26
CA ARG A 586 7.36 10.90 31.97
C ARG A 586 7.04 9.74 32.90
N LEU A 587 8.06 9.04 33.40
CA LEU A 587 7.86 7.83 34.20
C LEU A 587 7.72 8.08 35.71
N GLY A 588 8.06 9.28 36.18
CA GLY A 588 8.07 9.58 37.62
C GLY A 588 9.13 8.79 38.41
N LEU A 589 10.12 8.21 37.70
CA LEU A 589 11.23 7.42 38.26
C LEU A 589 12.50 8.25 38.46
N GLY A 590 12.46 9.53 38.06
CA GLY A 590 13.57 10.46 38.17
C GLY A 590 13.66 11.13 39.54
N SER A 591 14.25 12.32 39.54
CA SER A 591 14.32 13.19 40.72
C SER A 591 12.95 13.71 41.19
N ARG A 592 11.92 13.57 40.35
CA ARG A 592 10.55 14.02 40.60
C ARG A 592 9.58 12.91 40.21
N ILE A 593 8.48 12.82 40.96
CA ILE A 593 7.37 11.89 40.69
C ILE A 593 6.40 12.49 39.64
N GLY A 594 6.37 13.82 39.51
CA GLY A 594 5.46 14.51 38.60
C GLY A 594 5.88 14.40 37.12
N VAL A 595 4.89 14.25 36.24
CA VAL A 595 5.08 14.28 34.78
C VAL A 595 5.28 15.73 34.33
N VAL A 596 6.33 16.00 33.57
CA VAL A 596 6.66 17.33 33.04
C VAL A 596 6.93 17.28 31.54
N ASP A 597 6.44 18.29 30.82
CA ASP A 597 6.65 18.38 29.37
C ASP A 597 8.08 18.80 29.01
N ARG A 598 8.78 19.47 29.93
CA ARG A 598 10.17 19.90 29.76
C ARG A 598 11.02 19.44 30.92
N VAL A 599 12.04 18.66 30.60
CA VAL A 599 13.08 18.24 31.54
C VAL A 599 14.20 19.27 31.53
N GLU A 600 14.69 19.65 32.70
CA GLU A 600 15.83 20.56 32.84
C GLU A 600 17.11 19.91 32.30
N GLU A 601 17.85 20.63 31.47
CA GLU A 601 19.09 20.14 30.83
C GLU A 601 20.12 19.66 31.88
N MET A 602 20.21 20.35 33.02
CA MET A 602 21.09 19.95 34.13
C MET A 602 20.68 18.61 34.76
N ALA A 603 19.39 18.25 34.75
CA ALA A 603 18.94 16.95 35.26
C ALA A 603 19.35 15.82 34.31
N ILE A 604 19.22 16.07 32.99
CA ILE A 604 19.64 15.13 31.94
C ILE A 604 21.15 14.87 32.05
N GLU A 605 21.96 15.94 32.05
CA GLU A 605 23.42 15.85 32.13
C GLU A 605 23.89 15.14 33.41
N ARG A 606 23.24 15.41 34.56
CA ARG A 606 23.60 14.77 35.83
C ARG A 606 23.39 13.26 35.78
N ARG A 607 22.23 12.80 35.29
CA ARG A 607 21.94 11.35 35.22
C ARG A 607 22.82 10.66 34.19
N LEU A 608 23.04 11.28 33.02
CA LEU A 608 23.97 10.74 32.02
C LEU A 608 25.38 10.59 32.59
N ARG A 609 25.88 11.57 33.34
CA ARG A 609 27.20 11.47 34.00
C ARG A 609 27.28 10.36 35.03
N LEU A 610 26.22 10.15 35.82
CA LEU A 610 26.16 9.05 36.79
C LEU A 610 26.18 7.70 36.08
N ALA A 611 25.31 7.51 35.08
CA ALA A 611 25.29 6.27 34.29
C ALA A 611 26.61 6.05 33.54
N TYR A 612 27.26 7.11 33.05
CA TYR A 612 28.57 7.01 32.41
C TYR A 612 29.67 6.61 33.40
N ALA A 613 29.62 7.12 34.63
CA ALA A 613 30.55 6.70 35.69
C ALA A 613 30.36 5.21 36.04
N ASP A 614 29.12 4.73 36.09
CA ASP A 614 28.82 3.31 36.32
C ASP A 614 29.35 2.44 35.16
N ALA A 615 29.14 2.87 33.91
CA ALA A 615 29.69 2.21 32.74
C ALA A 615 31.23 2.17 32.73
N LEU A 616 31.89 3.26 33.14
CA LEU A 616 33.35 3.32 33.31
C LEU A 616 33.83 2.33 34.37
N LEU A 617 33.18 2.28 35.53
CA LEU A 617 33.52 1.34 36.60
C LEU A 617 33.37 -0.11 36.15
N ALA A 618 32.27 -0.42 35.44
CA ALA A 618 32.06 -1.74 34.86
C ALA A 618 33.15 -2.08 33.83
N ALA A 619 33.48 -1.16 32.93
CA ALA A 619 34.53 -1.34 31.94
C ALA A 619 35.92 -1.53 32.58
N MET A 620 36.23 -0.79 33.66
CA MET A 620 37.47 -0.95 34.42
C MET A 620 37.57 -2.31 35.10
N ARG A 621 36.51 -2.77 35.77
CA ARG A 621 36.45 -4.09 36.43
C ARG A 621 36.63 -5.23 35.43
N ASN A 622 36.07 -5.04 34.23
CA ASN A 622 35.96 -6.10 33.23
C ASN A 622 36.89 -5.89 32.04
N ARG A 623 37.93 -5.07 32.22
CA ARG A 623 38.91 -4.68 31.20
C ARG A 623 39.46 -5.87 30.42
N ARG A 624 39.88 -6.93 31.12
CA ARG A 624 40.46 -8.13 30.50
C ARG A 624 39.46 -8.84 29.59
N ALA A 625 38.19 -8.90 30.00
CA ALA A 625 37.15 -9.55 29.20
C ALA A 625 36.83 -8.72 27.94
N ILE A 626 36.79 -7.40 28.05
CA ILE A 626 36.59 -6.50 26.90
C ILE A 626 37.77 -6.62 25.92
N GLU A 627 39.02 -6.60 26.42
CA GLU A 627 40.21 -6.77 25.57
C GLU A 627 40.19 -8.14 24.86
N ALA A 628 39.90 -9.23 25.58
CA ALA A 628 39.81 -10.57 24.99
C ALA A 628 38.69 -10.71 23.95
N LEU A 629 37.51 -10.12 24.22
CA LEU A 629 36.39 -10.15 23.28
C LEU A 629 36.68 -9.30 22.04
N ALA A 630 37.36 -8.16 22.20
CA ALA A 630 37.76 -7.31 21.09
C ALA A 630 38.76 -8.02 20.18
N GLU A 631 39.74 -8.74 20.72
CA GLU A 631 40.66 -9.55 19.91
C GLU A 631 39.92 -10.67 19.16
N LEU A 632 39.00 -11.38 19.83
CA LEU A 632 38.16 -12.39 19.18
C LEU A 632 37.29 -11.80 18.06
N ALA A 633 36.76 -10.59 18.27
CA ALA A 633 36.00 -9.86 17.27
C ALA A 633 36.88 -9.40 16.10
N LEU A 634 38.15 -9.03 16.32
CA LEU A 634 39.09 -8.70 15.24
C LEU A 634 39.43 -9.91 14.38
N GLU A 635 39.54 -11.09 14.98
CA GLU A 635 39.81 -12.35 14.28
C GLU A 635 38.60 -12.83 13.47
N ARG A 636 37.41 -12.90 14.09
CA ARG A 636 36.22 -13.52 13.48
C ARG A 636 35.29 -12.52 12.78
N ARG A 637 35.42 -11.23 13.08
CA ARG A 637 34.64 -10.08 12.56
C ARG A 637 33.15 -10.08 12.87
N VAL A 638 32.54 -11.25 13.05
CA VAL A 638 31.16 -11.41 13.54
C VAL A 638 31.12 -12.62 14.48
N LEU A 639 30.41 -12.46 15.59
CA LEU A 639 30.21 -13.45 16.64
C LEU A 639 28.71 -13.62 16.87
N GLY A 640 28.16 -14.78 16.55
CA GLY A 640 26.78 -15.14 16.92
C GLY A 640 26.65 -15.54 18.40
N ARG A 641 25.41 -15.71 18.85
CA ARG A 641 25.07 -16.09 20.25
C ARG A 641 25.84 -17.30 20.78
N THR A 642 26.06 -18.33 19.95
CA THR A 642 26.79 -19.55 20.35
C THR A 642 28.25 -19.23 20.69
N ALA A 643 28.95 -18.50 19.81
CA ALA A 643 30.33 -18.09 20.03
C ALA A 643 30.47 -17.16 21.24
N LEU A 644 29.50 -16.25 21.43
CA LEU A 644 29.42 -15.38 22.60
C LEU A 644 29.18 -16.17 23.90
N SER A 645 28.35 -17.21 23.86
CA SER A 645 28.09 -18.08 25.01
C SER A 645 29.29 -18.95 25.37
N GLU A 646 30.02 -19.46 24.38
CA GLU A 646 31.28 -20.20 24.60
C GLU A 646 32.35 -19.29 25.22
N PHE A 647 32.50 -18.08 24.69
CA PHE A 647 33.40 -17.07 25.23
C PHE A 647 33.07 -16.72 26.67
N TRP A 648 31.80 -16.48 26.98
CA TRP A 648 31.32 -16.19 28.32
C TRP A 648 31.63 -17.34 29.29
N SER A 649 31.38 -18.58 28.87
CA SER A 649 31.64 -19.78 29.67
C SER A 649 33.13 -19.97 29.95
N ALA A 650 34.00 -19.56 29.03
CA ALA A 650 35.46 -19.68 29.16
C ALA A 650 36.08 -18.64 30.11
N ILE A 651 35.50 -17.44 30.21
CA ILE A 651 36.01 -16.35 31.06
C ILE A 651 35.57 -16.47 32.53
N GLY A 652 34.49 -17.23 32.79
CA GLY A 652 33.93 -17.38 34.14
C GLY A 652 33.10 -16.15 34.58
N PRO A 653 32.58 -16.15 35.81
CA PRO A 653 31.70 -15.07 36.29
C PRO A 653 32.45 -13.75 36.33
N ILE A 654 32.03 -12.81 35.48
CA ILE A 654 32.47 -11.43 35.52
C ILE A 654 31.88 -10.75 36.77
N SER A 655 32.64 -9.83 37.38
CA SER A 655 32.16 -9.11 38.56
C SER A 655 30.94 -8.27 38.19
N LEU A 656 29.76 -8.74 38.62
CA LEU A 656 28.50 -8.02 38.53
C LEU A 656 28.69 -6.60 39.08
N SER A 657 28.06 -5.62 38.43
CA SER A 657 27.74 -4.35 39.08
C SER A 657 27.02 -4.66 40.40
N ASN A 658 27.34 -3.86 41.41
CA ASN A 658 26.98 -4.08 42.81
C ASN A 658 25.50 -4.47 43.03
N PRO A 659 25.18 -5.24 44.09
CA PRO A 659 23.81 -5.46 44.52
C PRO A 659 23.25 -4.12 45.04
N HIS A 660 22.29 -3.56 44.33
CA HIS A 660 21.46 -2.47 44.83
C HIS A 660 20.00 -2.88 44.82
#